data_AF-A0A935I495-F1
#
_entry.id   AF-A0A935I495-F1
#
_cell.length_a   1.000
_cell.length_b   1.000
_cell.length_c   1.000
_cell.angle_alpha   90.00
_cell.angle_beta   90.00
_cell.angle_gamma   90.00
#
_symmetry.space_group_name_H-M   'P 1'
#
loop_
_entity.id
_entity.type
_entity.pdbx_description
1 polymer ?
#
loop_
_entity_poly.entity_id
_entity_poly.type
_entity_poly.pdbx_seq_one_letter_code
_entity_poly.pdbx_strand_id
1 'polypeptide(L)'
;MLTYIVVVVFACSLAVAQQPSVLMSDGVIHNSGTVKIYGDAKISQDTIKGVVEYLRNNADTQIVAHTTYEEVRFSGRSRKMILDPVRPVVSTRLFWSADTTVVFEVSPLTWIETNGTLRHEGLINPGRRDGTMKLRGDSLQDIAGRGTIPILELINDSGVVVTRGIGLRIVERLDLQQGQLNVTSQDNLAMQRDTWVWRQAGGSLNDELSIDQRINLRYYGDSLIRTGPEFMRSQTATAHLVQDARAGVVLTRDGWVNDSLIINAHLYTEESDSLRHTLFYTSQKDPVYGPRWPEINGTMERTNVVIGRSMRMNHEFASLKFPRAIDQGAVRNLRLRMKPKNTPLPLDDILFKVDRFMQFTALTAVGQVVPDSSYDLTMEWGWRARNDTTFEPPSVIETIPVLRGREDQLVLLRYFDGSYQPYGFSRTPTTRSNDQFSMWQYSSSQFIRASGDYAIGLSTGPIWVLNARVILEGAMRATGDSVAPTMSTDLAQLGLVPDVAPRIYPYSLDNVLVGDTAIAVGDSIVDWVTVEFRNDAFSNGAPVLIETVLLTKDGKLLDPQTLRPKIISGISAGFYHLAVRHRNHLSVITEDPVLVDRSNVRTTVDFTKGTGMVGGAASLRLISTYEGRRFFGLAAGNTDGGDSDIRVAEGIDRGDMDRIWVNRQLIDQYSIFDTNLDGVVSTLDWNYSWNNRLRDNSVVPR
;
A
#
# COMPACT_ATOMS: atom_id res chain seq x y z
N MET A 1 87.27 49.59 50.84
CA MET A 1 86.25 49.86 51.86
C MET A 1 85.48 48.57 52.07
N LEU A 2 85.39 48.10 53.32
CA LEU A 2 84.59 46.95 53.75
C LEU A 2 83.15 47.04 53.20
N THR A 3 82.55 45.89 52.86
CA THR A 3 81.35 45.41 53.56
C THR A 3 81.19 43.90 53.39
N TYR A 4 81.23 43.16 54.50
CA TYR A 4 80.80 41.77 54.58
C TYR A 4 79.27 41.73 54.76
N ILE A 5 78.57 40.97 53.93
CA ILE A 5 77.16 40.61 54.16
C ILE A 5 77.12 39.12 54.50
N VAL A 6 76.72 38.83 55.73
CA VAL A 6 76.39 37.49 56.22
C VAL A 6 74.98 37.16 55.73
N VAL A 7 74.85 36.11 54.93
CA VAL A 7 73.55 35.49 54.61
C VAL A 7 73.51 34.11 55.25
N VAL A 8 72.69 33.96 56.28
CA VAL A 8 72.36 32.66 56.88
C VAL A 8 71.24 32.06 56.05
N VAL A 9 71.52 30.99 55.31
CA VAL A 9 70.51 30.19 54.61
C VAL A 9 70.12 29.02 55.52
N PHE A 10 68.90 29.05 56.04
CA PHE A 10 68.27 27.87 56.63
C PHE A 10 67.87 26.91 55.51
N ALA A 11 68.64 25.85 55.30
CA ALA A 11 68.22 24.73 54.46
C ALA A 11 67.20 23.89 55.24
N CYS A 12 65.91 24.14 55.00
CA CYS A 12 64.84 23.28 55.48
C CYS A 12 64.78 22.05 54.55
N SER A 13 65.38 20.92 54.97
CA SER A 13 65.20 19.65 54.27
C SER A 13 63.78 19.13 54.56
N LEU A 14 62.86 19.37 53.62
CA LEU A 14 61.59 18.64 53.58
C LEU A 14 61.92 17.17 53.27
N ALA A 15 61.77 16.32 54.29
CA ALA A 15 61.73 14.89 54.08
C ALA A 15 60.44 14.58 53.28
N VAL A 16 60.59 14.42 51.96
CA VAL A 16 59.54 13.83 51.14
C VAL A 16 59.52 12.35 51.51
N ALA A 17 58.51 11.93 52.27
CA ALA A 17 58.22 10.52 52.43
C ALA A 17 58.04 9.93 51.03
N GLN A 18 58.92 9.01 50.63
CA GLN A 18 58.77 8.24 49.42
C GLN A 18 57.40 7.57 49.49
N GLN A 19 56.47 7.94 48.60
CA GLN A 19 55.24 7.18 48.44
C GLN A 19 55.65 5.73 48.22
N PRO A 20 55.11 4.75 48.97
CA PRO A 20 55.41 3.36 48.69
C PRO A 20 55.04 3.10 47.24
N SER A 21 56.05 2.73 46.44
CA SER A 21 55.86 2.31 45.06
C SER A 21 54.88 1.14 45.08
N VAL A 22 53.63 1.39 44.72
CA VAL A 22 52.66 0.31 44.54
C VAL A 22 53.11 -0.41 43.26
N LEU A 23 53.81 -1.52 43.41
CA LEU A 23 54.06 -2.45 42.30
C LEU A 23 52.71 -3.04 41.88
N MET A 24 52.02 -2.38 40.96
CA MET A 24 50.90 -2.99 40.24
C MET A 24 51.50 -3.86 39.13
N SER A 25 51.45 -5.19 39.31
CA SER A 25 51.79 -6.15 38.26
C SER A 25 50.50 -6.59 37.58
N ASP A 26 50.19 -5.97 36.45
CA ASP A 26 49.10 -6.29 35.51
C ASP A 26 49.57 -7.14 34.32
N GLY A 27 50.87 -7.51 34.26
CA GLY A 27 51.45 -8.30 33.17
C GLY A 27 51.00 -9.76 33.08
N VAL A 28 51.62 -10.50 32.16
CA VAL A 28 51.32 -11.91 31.85
C VAL A 28 52.08 -12.86 32.78
N ILE A 29 51.39 -13.84 33.39
CA ILE A 29 52.04 -14.98 34.07
C ILE A 29 52.42 -16.02 33.03
N HIS A 30 53.72 -16.24 32.82
CA HIS A 30 54.24 -17.33 32.01
C HIS A 30 54.42 -18.58 32.87
N ASN A 31 53.45 -19.49 32.82
CA ASN A 31 53.50 -20.77 33.51
C ASN A 31 53.35 -21.92 32.50
N SER A 32 54.22 -22.93 32.60
CA SER A 32 54.18 -24.14 31.77
C SER A 32 53.53 -25.34 32.48
N GLY A 33 53.17 -25.20 33.75
CA GLY A 33 52.54 -26.24 34.57
C GLY A 33 51.07 -25.94 34.88
N THR A 34 50.59 -26.48 36.00
CA THR A 34 49.20 -26.32 36.45
C THR A 34 49.13 -25.50 37.75
N VAL A 35 48.35 -24.42 37.74
CA VAL A 35 47.97 -23.65 38.93
C VAL A 35 46.68 -24.23 39.48
N LYS A 36 46.71 -24.73 40.73
CA LYS A 36 45.53 -25.29 41.40
C LYS A 36 45.00 -24.31 42.43
N ILE A 37 43.71 -24.00 42.34
CA ILE A 37 43.01 -23.03 43.18
C ILE A 37 41.94 -23.76 43.99
N TYR A 38 42.18 -23.89 45.30
CA TYR A 38 41.27 -24.54 46.25
C TYR A 38 40.37 -23.56 47.00
N GLY A 39 40.73 -22.27 47.05
CA GLY A 39 39.98 -21.20 47.72
C GLY A 39 39.48 -20.14 46.74
N ASP A 40 39.16 -18.95 47.25
CA ASP A 40 38.80 -17.80 46.42
C ASP A 40 40.03 -17.24 45.67
N ALA A 41 39.86 -16.88 44.40
CA ALA A 41 40.93 -16.31 43.59
C ALA A 41 40.77 -14.80 43.43
N LYS A 42 41.83 -14.06 43.71
CA LYS A 42 42.00 -12.66 43.35
C LYS A 42 43.37 -12.50 42.70
N ILE A 43 43.39 -12.30 41.39
CA ILE A 43 44.60 -12.24 40.58
C ILE A 43 44.62 -10.88 39.88
N SER A 44 45.73 -10.14 40.00
CA SER A 44 45.87 -8.80 39.40
C SER A 44 46.39 -8.84 37.98
N GLN A 45 47.02 -9.94 37.58
CA GLN A 45 47.58 -10.14 36.25
C GLN A 45 46.48 -10.24 35.19
N ASP A 46 46.73 -9.64 34.03
CA ASP A 46 45.82 -9.63 32.90
C ASP A 46 45.69 -10.98 32.20
N THR A 47 46.76 -11.79 32.21
CA THR A 47 46.78 -13.10 31.57
C THR A 47 47.57 -14.13 32.37
N ILE A 48 47.12 -15.38 32.36
CA ILE A 48 47.80 -16.55 32.93
C ILE A 48 47.95 -17.64 31.86
N LYS A 49 49.20 -17.93 31.48
CA LYS A 49 49.53 -19.04 30.57
C LYS A 49 49.59 -20.38 31.31
N GLY A 50 49.49 -21.47 30.55
CA GLY A 50 49.41 -22.83 31.09
C GLY A 50 48.01 -23.21 31.54
N VAL A 51 47.92 -24.11 32.52
CA VAL A 51 46.64 -24.67 32.99
C VAL A 51 46.26 -24.08 34.34
N VAL A 52 45.03 -23.61 34.50
CA VAL A 52 44.46 -23.21 35.79
C VAL A 52 43.27 -24.09 36.15
N GLU A 53 43.29 -24.67 37.36
CA GLU A 53 42.23 -25.57 37.85
C GLU A 53 41.57 -24.99 39.11
N TYR A 54 40.27 -24.75 39.05
CA TYR A 54 39.43 -24.40 40.19
C TYR A 54 38.80 -25.66 40.79
N LEU A 55 39.27 -26.07 41.96
CA LEU A 55 39.04 -27.42 42.51
C LEU A 55 38.20 -27.45 43.80
N ARG A 56 37.68 -26.30 44.28
CA ARG A 56 36.89 -26.25 45.52
C ARG A 56 35.65 -27.14 45.40
N ASN A 57 35.51 -28.09 46.33
CA ASN A 57 34.50 -29.15 46.28
C ASN A 57 33.60 -29.20 47.53
N ASN A 58 33.18 -28.04 48.00
CA ASN A 58 32.25 -27.89 49.11
C ASN A 58 30.94 -27.28 48.61
N ALA A 59 29.84 -27.44 49.35
CA ALA A 59 28.56 -26.83 49.03
C ALA A 59 28.53 -25.34 49.43
N ASP A 60 29.47 -24.56 48.90
CA ASP A 60 29.67 -23.14 49.16
C ASP A 60 29.97 -22.38 47.86
N THR A 61 30.61 -21.21 47.95
CA THR A 61 31.00 -20.38 46.80
C THR A 61 32.50 -20.36 46.61
N GLN A 62 32.95 -20.18 45.36
CA GLN A 62 34.34 -19.92 45.01
C GLN A 62 34.40 -18.70 44.09
N ILE A 63 35.09 -17.63 44.51
CA ILE A 63 35.34 -16.48 43.64
C ILE A 63 36.34 -16.88 42.55
N VAL A 64 35.96 -16.66 41.30
CA VAL A 64 36.81 -16.85 40.13
C VAL A 64 37.48 -15.52 39.78
N ALA A 65 38.79 -15.53 39.55
CA ALA A 65 39.48 -14.33 39.09
C ALA A 65 39.13 -14.02 37.63
N HIS A 66 38.78 -12.77 37.35
CA HIS A 66 38.38 -12.30 36.02
C HIS A 66 39.63 -11.81 35.29
N THR A 67 40.15 -12.68 34.42
CA THR A 67 41.42 -12.51 33.71
C THR A 67 41.40 -13.42 32.48
N THR A 68 42.42 -13.33 31.66
CA THR A 68 42.61 -14.21 30.51
C THR A 68 43.41 -15.44 30.93
N TYR A 69 42.86 -16.61 30.69
CA TYR A 69 43.51 -17.90 30.90
C TYR A 69 43.89 -18.51 29.57
N GLU A 70 45.02 -19.20 29.49
CA GLU A 70 45.27 -20.08 28.35
C GLU A 70 44.34 -21.31 28.38
N GLU A 71 44.44 -22.12 29.43
CA GLU A 71 43.40 -23.10 29.78
C GLU A 71 42.85 -22.85 31.18
N VAL A 72 41.53 -23.00 31.33
CA VAL A 72 40.86 -22.96 32.62
C VAL A 72 39.88 -24.11 32.78
N ARG A 73 39.98 -24.79 33.92
CA ARG A 73 39.23 -26.01 34.23
C ARG A 73 38.49 -25.84 35.56
N PHE A 74 37.23 -26.22 35.58
CA PHE A 74 36.39 -26.13 36.76
C PHE A 74 35.87 -27.50 37.18
N SER A 75 36.05 -27.81 38.46
CA SER A 75 35.56 -29.03 39.10
C SER A 75 35.02 -28.71 40.49
N GLY A 76 34.25 -29.66 41.04
CA GLY A 76 33.76 -29.62 42.41
C GLY A 76 32.47 -28.82 42.58
N ARG A 77 31.83 -29.05 43.72
CA ARG A 77 30.46 -28.64 44.03
C ARG A 77 30.26 -27.17 44.44
N SER A 78 31.33 -26.39 44.56
CA SER A 78 31.21 -24.98 44.94
C SER A 78 30.67 -24.15 43.77
N ARG A 79 29.75 -23.22 44.03
CA ARG A 79 29.30 -22.26 43.01
C ARG A 79 30.43 -21.32 42.61
N LYS A 80 30.81 -21.33 41.34
CA LYS A 80 31.87 -20.51 40.78
C LYS A 80 31.32 -19.11 40.49
N MET A 81 31.72 -18.13 41.28
CA MET A 81 31.19 -16.76 41.25
C MET A 81 31.98 -15.92 40.24
N ILE A 82 31.30 -15.46 39.19
CA ILE A 82 31.82 -14.59 38.12
C ILE A 82 30.99 -13.30 38.14
N LEU A 83 31.46 -12.31 38.90
CA LEU A 83 30.68 -11.15 39.34
C LEU A 83 31.23 -9.79 38.88
N ASP A 84 32.45 -9.72 38.31
CA ASP A 84 33.07 -8.45 37.94
C ASP A 84 32.38 -7.85 36.71
N PRO A 85 31.74 -6.66 36.82
CA PRO A 85 31.01 -6.06 35.71
C PRO A 85 31.91 -5.42 34.65
N VAL A 86 33.22 -5.32 34.89
CA VAL A 86 34.19 -4.64 34.02
C VAL A 86 35.01 -5.65 33.22
N ARG A 87 35.30 -6.82 33.80
CA ARG A 87 36.18 -7.82 33.18
C ARG A 87 35.50 -9.20 33.08
N PRO A 88 35.52 -9.85 31.91
CA PRO A 88 35.05 -11.23 31.75
C PRO A 88 36.10 -12.25 32.22
N VAL A 89 35.69 -13.52 32.24
CA VAL A 89 36.63 -14.67 32.29
C VAL A 89 36.86 -15.12 30.86
N VAL A 90 38.10 -15.05 30.38
CA VAL A 90 38.46 -15.41 29.00
C VAL A 90 39.33 -16.66 29.01
N SER A 91 39.10 -17.59 28.09
CA SER A 91 39.98 -18.72 27.81
C SER A 91 40.49 -18.64 26.38
N THR A 92 41.79 -18.58 26.15
CA THR A 92 42.33 -18.50 24.79
C THR A 92 42.43 -19.86 24.10
N ARG A 93 42.41 -20.97 24.85
CA ARG A 93 42.67 -22.32 24.30
C ARG A 93 41.67 -23.39 24.74
N LEU A 94 41.38 -23.52 26.04
CA LEU A 94 40.39 -24.50 26.53
C LEU A 94 39.63 -23.97 27.74
N PHE A 95 38.32 -23.82 27.58
CA PHE A 95 37.39 -23.69 28.71
C PHE A 95 36.76 -25.05 28.99
N TRP A 96 36.95 -25.57 30.20
CA TRP A 96 36.46 -26.90 30.57
C TRP A 96 35.72 -26.90 31.92
N SER A 97 34.58 -27.58 31.99
CA SER A 97 33.87 -27.87 33.24
C SER A 97 33.55 -29.37 33.33
N ALA A 98 33.80 -29.97 34.50
CA ALA A 98 33.82 -31.41 34.68
C ALA A 98 32.49 -32.14 34.48
N ASP A 99 31.45 -31.66 35.16
CA ASP A 99 30.14 -32.32 35.25
C ASP A 99 29.07 -31.33 35.70
N THR A 100 27.84 -31.81 35.86
CA THR A 100 26.69 -30.99 36.27
C THR A 100 26.76 -30.48 37.71
N THR A 101 27.72 -30.94 38.51
CA THR A 101 27.96 -30.38 39.86
C THR A 101 28.68 -29.04 39.81
N VAL A 102 29.31 -28.71 38.69
CA VAL A 102 29.93 -27.42 38.43
C VAL A 102 28.85 -26.40 38.08
N VAL A 103 28.61 -25.47 38.98
CA VAL A 103 27.63 -24.39 38.80
C VAL A 103 28.36 -23.05 38.72
N PHE A 104 28.09 -22.26 37.69
CA PHE A 104 28.56 -20.89 37.55
C PHE A 104 27.44 -19.92 37.92
N GLU A 105 27.77 -18.94 38.77
CA GLU A 105 26.94 -17.75 39.04
C GLU A 105 27.57 -16.57 38.29
N VAL A 106 27.00 -16.25 37.12
CA VAL A 106 27.51 -15.20 36.22
C VAL A 106 26.62 -13.97 36.33
N SER A 107 27.21 -12.80 36.62
CA SER A 107 26.50 -11.52 36.62
C SER A 107 26.00 -11.17 35.21
N PRO A 108 24.79 -10.57 35.03
CA PRO A 108 24.33 -10.08 33.73
C PRO A 108 25.24 -9.05 33.06
N LEU A 109 26.11 -8.40 33.85
CA LEU A 109 27.03 -7.36 33.38
C LEU A 109 28.37 -7.92 32.88
N THR A 110 28.57 -9.24 32.96
CA THR A 110 29.81 -9.91 32.55
C THR A 110 29.52 -11.17 31.76
N TRP A 111 30.57 -11.81 31.24
CA TRP A 111 30.44 -13.03 30.45
C TRP A 111 31.64 -13.95 30.63
N ILE A 112 31.45 -15.18 30.17
CA ILE A 112 32.54 -16.13 29.93
C ILE A 112 32.84 -16.08 28.43
N GLU A 113 34.11 -16.06 28.07
CA GLU A 113 34.57 -16.05 26.68
C GLU A 113 35.55 -17.20 26.43
N THR A 114 35.43 -17.84 25.27
CA THR A 114 36.40 -18.83 24.80
C THR A 114 36.83 -18.53 23.37
N ASN A 115 38.13 -18.47 23.16
CA ASN A 115 38.76 -18.31 21.85
C ASN A 115 39.25 -19.63 21.25
N GLY A 116 39.29 -20.69 22.06
CA GLY A 116 39.58 -22.04 21.61
C GLY A 116 38.41 -22.98 21.86
N THR A 117 38.72 -24.20 22.31
CA THR A 117 37.74 -25.26 22.53
C THR A 117 36.87 -25.00 23.76
N LEU A 118 35.57 -25.27 23.64
CA LEU A 118 34.63 -25.35 24.75
C LEU A 118 34.30 -26.81 25.09
N ARG A 119 34.45 -27.18 26.36
CA ARG A 119 33.98 -28.45 26.93
C ARG A 119 33.15 -28.18 28.19
N HIS A 120 31.84 -28.10 28.03
CA HIS A 120 30.94 -27.64 29.10
C HIS A 120 29.90 -28.68 29.49
N GLU A 121 30.14 -29.37 30.60
CA GLU A 121 29.20 -30.26 31.28
C GLU A 121 28.42 -29.58 32.42
N GLY A 122 28.85 -28.38 32.85
CA GLY A 122 28.31 -27.66 33.99
C GLY A 122 27.04 -26.86 33.70
N LEU A 123 26.61 -26.08 34.69
CA LEU A 123 25.39 -25.26 34.61
C LEU A 123 25.73 -23.79 34.81
N ILE A 124 25.44 -22.93 33.83
CA ILE A 124 25.51 -21.48 34.01
C ILE A 124 24.16 -20.98 34.49
N ASN A 125 24.12 -20.32 35.64
CA ASN A 125 22.94 -19.71 36.26
C ASN A 125 21.69 -20.62 36.25
N PRO A 126 21.75 -21.83 36.83
CA PRO A 126 20.64 -22.78 36.77
C PRO A 126 19.35 -22.17 37.33
N GLY A 127 18.25 -22.29 36.57
CA GLY A 127 16.95 -21.72 36.92
C GLY A 127 16.76 -20.25 36.53
N ARG A 128 17.80 -19.59 36.01
CA ARG A 128 17.72 -18.23 35.46
C ARG A 128 17.98 -18.25 33.95
N ARG A 129 17.63 -17.15 33.29
CA ARG A 129 17.75 -16.96 31.83
C ARG A 129 18.86 -15.98 31.42
N ASP A 130 19.59 -15.45 32.39
CA ASP A 130 20.74 -14.58 32.17
C ASP A 130 22.06 -15.34 32.37
N GLY A 131 23.15 -14.86 31.77
CA GLY A 131 24.47 -15.49 31.83
C GLY A 131 24.97 -15.82 30.43
N THR A 132 25.99 -15.08 29.99
CA THR A 132 26.48 -15.11 28.61
C THR A 132 27.77 -15.91 28.48
N MET A 133 27.80 -16.78 27.47
CA MET A 133 28.98 -17.47 26.96
C MET A 133 29.26 -16.97 25.54
N LYS A 134 30.47 -16.48 25.28
CA LYS A 134 30.89 -15.99 23.96
C LYS A 134 31.92 -16.93 23.34
N LEU A 135 31.67 -17.30 22.09
CA LEU A 135 32.58 -18.03 21.22
C LEU A 135 33.20 -17.00 20.27
N ARG A 136 34.43 -16.54 20.57
CA ARG A 136 35.10 -15.47 19.82
C ARG A 136 36.44 -15.94 19.30
N GLY A 137 36.68 -15.94 18.00
CA GLY A 137 37.97 -16.40 17.49
C GLY A 137 38.17 -16.11 16.01
N ASP A 138 39.38 -16.39 15.55
CA ASP A 138 39.79 -16.33 14.15
C ASP A 138 40.08 -17.72 13.56
N SER A 139 39.90 -18.76 14.36
CA SER A 139 40.18 -20.16 14.01
C SER A 139 38.95 -21.03 14.30
N LEU A 140 38.80 -22.14 13.58
CA LEU A 140 37.69 -23.08 13.76
C LEU A 140 37.62 -23.53 15.23
N GLN A 141 36.48 -23.28 15.88
CA GLN A 141 36.28 -23.66 17.28
C GLN A 141 35.45 -24.94 17.39
N ASP A 142 35.79 -25.75 18.39
CA ASP A 142 35.09 -26.97 18.71
C ASP A 142 34.39 -26.81 20.06
N ILE A 143 33.08 -27.05 20.10
CA ILE A 143 32.27 -27.01 21.32
C ILE A 143 31.61 -28.37 21.58
N ALA A 144 31.63 -28.80 22.84
CA ALA A 144 30.98 -30.04 23.26
C ALA A 144 30.52 -29.98 24.71
N GLY A 145 29.57 -30.86 25.05
CA GLY A 145 29.20 -31.17 26.42
C GLY A 145 27.70 -31.32 26.62
N ARG A 146 27.29 -31.55 27.87
CA ARG A 146 25.88 -31.74 28.28
C ARG A 146 25.36 -30.63 29.21
N GLY A 147 26.15 -29.58 29.36
CA GLY A 147 25.87 -28.46 30.23
C GLY A 147 24.76 -27.55 29.72
N THR A 148 24.40 -26.59 30.57
CA THR A 148 23.37 -25.58 30.26
C THR A 148 24.00 -24.20 30.15
N ILE A 149 23.65 -23.49 29.08
CA ILE A 149 24.09 -22.12 28.77
C ILE A 149 22.85 -21.26 28.52
N PRO A 150 22.61 -20.19 29.31
CA PRO A 150 21.50 -19.30 29.06
C PRO A 150 21.62 -18.58 27.72
N ILE A 151 22.73 -17.88 27.50
CA ILE A 151 22.98 -17.12 26.28
C ILE A 151 24.31 -17.57 25.66
N LEU A 152 24.27 -18.03 24.41
CA LEU A 152 25.46 -18.37 23.62
C LEU A 152 25.59 -17.39 22.45
N GLU A 153 26.68 -16.63 22.42
CA GLU A 153 26.99 -15.70 21.32
C GLU A 153 28.14 -16.25 20.47
N LEU A 154 27.96 -16.24 19.15
CA LEU A 154 28.92 -16.74 18.17
C LEU A 154 29.46 -15.58 17.33
N ILE A 155 30.76 -15.32 17.50
CA ILE A 155 31.50 -14.22 16.88
C ILE A 155 32.83 -14.76 16.36
N ASN A 156 32.78 -15.65 15.37
CA ASN A 156 33.96 -16.34 14.85
C ASN A 156 33.84 -16.59 13.35
N ASP A 157 34.56 -15.80 12.54
CA ASP A 157 34.53 -15.90 11.08
C ASP A 157 34.95 -17.27 10.54
N SER A 158 35.82 -17.98 11.26
CA SER A 158 36.24 -19.35 10.91
C SER A 158 35.21 -20.43 11.25
N GLY A 159 34.15 -20.07 11.99
CA GLY A 159 33.04 -20.93 12.34
C GLY A 159 33.25 -21.75 13.62
N VAL A 160 32.17 -22.42 14.02
CA VAL A 160 32.10 -23.26 15.21
C VAL A 160 31.53 -24.62 14.82
N VAL A 161 32.11 -25.70 15.33
CA VAL A 161 31.61 -27.07 15.17
C VAL A 161 31.14 -27.57 16.51
N VAL A 162 29.90 -28.06 16.55
CA VAL A 162 29.43 -28.86 17.68
C VAL A 162 29.96 -30.28 17.51
N THR A 163 30.63 -30.80 18.53
CA THR A 163 31.02 -32.20 18.60
C THR A 163 30.44 -32.84 19.85
N ARG A 164 30.11 -34.14 19.78
CA ARG A 164 29.50 -34.90 20.88
C ARG A 164 28.21 -34.24 21.40
N GLY A 165 27.43 -33.65 20.50
CA GLY A 165 26.34 -32.72 20.78
C GLY A 165 24.96 -33.36 20.71
N ILE A 166 24.42 -33.80 21.84
CA ILE A 166 22.95 -33.86 22.00
C ILE A 166 22.55 -33.21 23.32
N GLY A 167 23.51 -32.58 24.00
CA GLY A 167 23.43 -32.26 25.41
C GLY A 167 23.68 -30.81 25.78
N LEU A 168 24.35 -30.00 24.94
CA LEU A 168 24.56 -28.59 25.26
C LEU A 168 23.22 -27.89 25.10
N ARG A 169 22.65 -27.41 26.20
CA ARG A 169 21.30 -26.85 26.25
C ARG A 169 21.33 -25.33 26.26
N ILE A 170 20.62 -24.71 25.34
CA ILE A 170 20.45 -23.26 25.27
C ILE A 170 19.09 -22.87 25.86
N VAL A 171 19.11 -22.04 26.91
CA VAL A 171 17.89 -21.71 27.69
C VAL A 171 17.20 -20.45 27.19
N GLU A 172 17.97 -19.41 26.86
CA GLU A 172 17.42 -18.09 26.55
C GLU A 172 17.71 -17.66 25.13
N ARG A 173 18.96 -17.71 24.68
CA ARG A 173 19.34 -17.18 23.37
C ARG A 173 20.56 -17.85 22.75
N LEU A 174 20.44 -18.22 21.48
CA LEU A 174 21.56 -18.42 20.57
C LEU A 174 21.68 -17.19 19.67
N ASP A 175 22.81 -16.50 19.69
CA ASP A 175 23.06 -15.29 18.90
C ASP A 175 24.18 -15.52 17.89
N LEU A 176 23.80 -15.59 16.61
CA LEU A 176 24.67 -15.83 15.47
C LEU A 176 25.07 -14.49 14.85
N GLN A 177 26.22 -13.95 15.25
CA GLN A 177 26.70 -12.64 14.80
C GLN A 177 27.64 -12.76 13.60
N GLN A 178 28.64 -13.66 13.69
CA GLN A 178 29.66 -13.87 12.65
C GLN A 178 30.10 -15.33 12.60
N GLY A 179 30.14 -15.93 11.42
CA GLY A 179 30.54 -17.31 11.20
C GLY A 179 29.38 -18.30 11.07
N GLN A 180 29.73 -19.53 10.69
CA GLN A 180 28.77 -20.63 10.60
C GLN A 180 28.85 -21.51 11.85
N LEU A 181 27.71 -21.77 12.49
CA LEU A 181 27.58 -22.87 13.45
C LEU A 181 27.26 -24.16 12.69
N ASN A 182 28.15 -25.13 12.81
CA ASN A 182 28.03 -26.44 12.20
C ASN A 182 27.45 -27.45 13.20
N VAL A 183 26.22 -27.88 12.92
CA VAL A 183 25.50 -28.93 13.64
C VAL A 183 25.19 -30.10 12.70
N THR A 184 24.89 -31.26 13.29
CA THR A 184 24.36 -32.44 12.61
C THR A 184 23.21 -33.02 13.44
N SER A 185 22.56 -34.08 12.95
CA SER A 185 21.55 -34.82 13.72
C SER A 185 22.12 -35.51 14.97
N GLN A 186 23.41 -35.83 14.99
CA GLN A 186 24.11 -36.44 16.13
C GLN A 186 24.83 -35.43 17.02
N ASP A 187 25.23 -34.29 16.43
CA ASP A 187 26.01 -33.23 17.07
C ASP A 187 25.31 -31.87 16.88
N ASN A 188 24.32 -31.60 17.71
CA ASN A 188 23.46 -30.43 17.71
C ASN A 188 23.43 -29.72 19.07
N LEU A 189 22.89 -28.50 19.06
CA LEU A 189 22.48 -27.79 20.26
C LEU A 189 21.03 -28.12 20.60
N ALA A 190 20.73 -28.32 21.87
CA ALA A 190 19.37 -28.55 22.35
C ALA A 190 18.76 -27.22 22.82
N MET A 191 17.87 -26.65 22.00
CA MET A 191 17.16 -25.42 22.29
C MET A 191 15.97 -25.71 23.21
N GLN A 192 15.94 -25.10 24.39
CA GLN A 192 14.77 -25.19 25.27
C GLN A 192 13.55 -24.50 24.66
N ARG A 193 12.38 -24.78 25.26
CA ARG A 193 11.15 -24.13 24.87
C ARG A 193 11.27 -22.60 25.00
N ASP A 194 10.81 -21.90 23.97
CA ASP A 194 10.75 -20.44 23.88
C ASP A 194 12.13 -19.74 23.82
N THR A 195 13.20 -20.50 23.56
CA THR A 195 14.55 -19.94 23.32
C THR A 195 14.58 -19.09 22.05
N TRP A 196 15.31 -17.99 22.08
CA TRP A 196 15.54 -17.11 20.95
C TRP A 196 16.72 -17.56 20.08
N VAL A 197 16.56 -17.47 18.77
CA VAL A 197 17.64 -17.45 17.80
C VAL A 197 17.73 -16.03 17.25
N TRP A 198 18.85 -15.36 17.51
CA TRP A 198 19.17 -14.06 16.94
C TRP A 198 20.17 -14.24 15.82
N ARG A 199 19.94 -13.58 14.68
CA ARG A 199 20.75 -13.79 13.47
C ARG A 199 21.08 -12.45 12.82
N GLN A 200 22.38 -12.17 12.68
CA GLN A 200 22.93 -11.14 11.81
C GLN A 200 23.34 -11.72 10.47
N ALA A 201 23.60 -10.86 9.47
CA ALA A 201 24.01 -11.30 8.14
C ALA A 201 25.34 -12.08 8.14
N GLY A 202 26.26 -11.80 9.08
CA GLY A 202 27.53 -12.53 9.20
C GLY A 202 27.38 -13.93 9.81
N GLY A 203 26.29 -14.21 10.53
CA GLY A 203 26.02 -15.48 11.19
C GLY A 203 25.15 -16.42 10.36
N SER A 204 25.41 -17.72 10.45
CA SER A 204 24.62 -18.74 9.77
C SER A 204 24.63 -20.11 10.47
N LEU A 205 23.73 -21.00 10.02
CA LEU A 205 23.68 -22.41 10.36
C LEU A 205 23.84 -23.26 9.10
N ASN A 206 24.44 -24.44 9.22
CA ASN A 206 24.46 -25.43 8.15
C ASN A 206 23.20 -26.33 8.14
N ASP A 207 22.60 -26.59 9.30
CA ASP A 207 21.44 -27.48 9.47
C ASP A 207 20.50 -27.01 10.61
N GLU A 208 19.30 -27.60 10.71
CA GLU A 208 18.29 -27.21 11.71
C GLU A 208 18.74 -27.57 13.14
N LEU A 209 18.40 -26.70 14.10
CA LEU A 209 18.70 -26.92 15.52
C LEU A 209 17.76 -27.97 16.11
N SER A 210 18.22 -28.72 17.11
CA SER A 210 17.34 -29.57 17.91
C SER A 210 16.54 -28.71 18.88
N ILE A 211 15.20 -28.80 18.82
CA ILE A 211 14.30 -28.02 19.68
C ILE A 211 13.49 -28.94 20.58
N ASP A 212 13.19 -28.48 21.80
CA ASP A 212 12.25 -29.15 22.70
C ASP A 212 10.81 -29.10 22.14
N GLN A 213 10.33 -27.89 21.82
CA GLN A 213 8.98 -27.70 21.28
C GLN A 213 8.89 -26.58 20.25
N ARG A 214 9.35 -25.37 20.63
CA ARG A 214 9.26 -24.17 19.79
C ARG A 214 10.33 -23.17 20.16
N ILE A 215 10.71 -22.35 19.19
CA ILE A 215 11.70 -21.28 19.29
C ILE A 215 11.12 -19.95 18.84
N ASN A 216 11.86 -18.89 19.12
CA ASN A 216 11.61 -17.54 18.65
C ASN A 216 12.75 -17.08 17.76
N LEU A 217 12.45 -16.29 16.73
CA LEU A 217 13.43 -15.88 15.74
C LEU A 217 13.50 -14.37 15.66
N ARG A 218 14.72 -13.83 15.68
CA ARG A 218 14.99 -12.41 15.48
C ARG A 218 16.09 -12.22 14.44
N TYR A 219 15.81 -11.42 13.42
CA TYR A 219 16.79 -10.97 12.45
C TYR A 219 17.15 -9.51 12.73
N TYR A 220 18.43 -9.17 12.80
CA TYR A 220 18.87 -7.82 13.15
C TYR A 220 20.19 -7.42 12.48
N GLY A 221 20.55 -6.14 12.58
CA GLY A 221 21.72 -5.54 11.93
C GLY A 221 21.34 -4.73 10.68
N ASP A 222 22.33 -4.24 9.94
CA ASP A 222 22.09 -3.32 8.82
C ASP A 222 22.05 -3.99 7.44
N SER A 223 22.55 -5.21 7.32
CA SER A 223 22.72 -5.92 6.04
C SER A 223 21.53 -6.81 5.67
N LEU A 224 21.40 -7.12 4.38
CA LEU A 224 20.37 -8.03 3.87
C LEU A 224 20.64 -9.44 4.38
N ILE A 225 19.60 -10.12 4.84
CA ILE A 225 19.69 -11.45 5.42
C ILE A 225 18.88 -12.45 4.59
N ARG A 226 19.49 -13.56 4.16
CA ARG A 226 18.77 -14.69 3.53
C ARG A 226 18.54 -15.77 4.57
N THR A 227 17.30 -16.13 4.85
CA THR A 227 16.97 -17.11 5.90
C THR A 227 17.68 -18.44 5.66
N GLY A 228 18.20 -19.05 6.72
CA GLY A 228 18.79 -20.39 6.70
C GLY A 228 17.94 -21.39 7.48
N PRO A 229 18.56 -22.51 7.91
CA PRO A 229 17.91 -23.53 8.75
C PRO A 229 17.37 -23.01 10.10
N GLU A 230 17.76 -21.82 10.55
CA GLU A 230 17.16 -21.21 11.74
C GLU A 230 15.66 -20.94 11.57
N PHE A 231 15.20 -20.71 10.33
CA PHE A 231 13.77 -20.67 10.03
C PHE A 231 13.31 -22.08 9.63
N MET A 232 12.90 -22.82 10.66
CA MET A 232 12.61 -24.25 10.57
C MET A 232 11.45 -24.59 9.63
N ARG A 233 11.53 -25.75 8.98
CA ARG A 233 10.45 -26.28 8.11
C ARG A 233 9.21 -26.73 8.87
N SER A 234 9.34 -27.00 10.17
CA SER A 234 8.22 -27.40 11.00
C SER A 234 7.17 -26.28 11.09
N GLN A 235 5.90 -26.65 10.89
CA GLN A 235 4.79 -25.70 10.87
C GLN A 235 4.49 -25.10 12.25
N THR A 236 4.99 -25.72 13.33
CA THR A 236 4.71 -25.33 14.72
C THR A 236 5.93 -24.80 15.46
N ALA A 237 7.13 -24.90 14.87
CA ALA A 237 8.38 -24.64 15.58
C ALA A 237 8.61 -23.14 15.87
N THR A 238 8.27 -22.24 14.96
CA THR A 238 8.52 -20.81 15.17
C THR A 238 7.29 -20.14 15.78
N ALA A 239 7.40 -19.72 17.04
CA ALA A 239 6.33 -19.02 17.74
C ALA A 239 6.34 -17.53 17.38
N HIS A 240 7.46 -16.84 17.63
CA HIS A 240 7.61 -15.42 17.34
C HIS A 240 8.64 -15.19 16.24
N LEU A 241 8.34 -14.27 15.32
CA LEU A 241 9.29 -13.73 14.34
C LEU A 241 9.38 -12.22 14.50
N VAL A 242 10.59 -11.72 14.74
CA VAL A 242 10.92 -10.29 14.77
C VAL A 242 11.92 -10.01 13.65
N GLN A 243 11.49 -9.25 12.65
CA GLN A 243 12.37 -8.72 11.62
C GLN A 243 12.78 -7.30 12.05
N ASP A 244 14.05 -7.09 12.36
CA ASP A 244 14.68 -5.78 12.59
C ASP A 244 15.81 -5.44 11.62
N ALA A 245 16.24 -6.39 10.76
CA ALA A 245 17.40 -6.18 9.89
C ALA A 245 17.11 -5.12 8.82
N ARG A 246 17.84 -4.02 8.84
CA ARG A 246 17.48 -2.76 8.15
C ARG A 246 17.32 -2.89 6.63
N ALA A 247 18.20 -3.64 5.97
CA ALA A 247 18.11 -3.90 4.53
C ALA A 247 17.06 -4.97 4.16
N GLY A 248 16.48 -5.63 5.16
CA GLY A 248 15.42 -6.62 5.04
C GLY A 248 15.88 -8.06 5.17
N VAL A 249 14.90 -8.97 5.16
CA VAL A 249 15.12 -10.43 5.18
C VAL A 249 14.46 -11.08 3.97
N VAL A 250 15.18 -11.95 3.28
CA VAL A 250 14.67 -12.73 2.14
C VAL A 250 14.47 -14.17 2.59
N LEU A 251 13.23 -14.67 2.45
CA LEU A 251 12.93 -16.08 2.66
C LEU A 251 13.56 -16.91 1.54
N THR A 252 14.17 -18.03 1.91
CA THR A 252 14.76 -19.03 0.99
C THR A 252 13.92 -20.31 0.93
N ARG A 253 12.81 -20.34 1.67
CA ARG A 253 11.85 -21.44 1.78
C ARG A 253 10.55 -20.93 2.40
N ASP A 254 9.49 -21.71 2.30
CA ASP A 254 8.26 -21.49 3.06
C ASP A 254 8.51 -21.53 4.56
N GLY A 255 7.81 -20.70 5.33
CA GLY A 255 7.98 -20.61 6.77
C GLY A 255 6.68 -20.31 7.51
N TRP A 256 6.57 -20.80 8.74
CA TRP A 256 5.37 -20.67 9.58
C TRP A 256 5.67 -19.87 10.84
N VAL A 257 4.80 -18.91 11.18
CA VAL A 257 4.88 -18.12 12.41
C VAL A 257 3.56 -18.24 13.16
N ASN A 258 3.62 -18.66 14.43
CA ASN A 258 2.44 -19.16 15.12
C ASN A 258 1.79 -18.21 16.14
N ASP A 259 2.57 -17.33 16.77
CA ASP A 259 2.08 -16.51 17.87
C ASP A 259 2.14 -15.01 17.56
N SER A 260 3.29 -14.50 17.09
CA SER A 260 3.48 -13.06 16.81
C SER A 260 4.45 -12.82 15.65
N LEU A 261 4.08 -11.87 14.80
CA LEU A 261 4.88 -11.38 13.69
C LEU A 261 5.11 -9.87 13.86
N ILE A 262 6.35 -9.47 14.10
CA ILE A 262 6.77 -8.07 14.20
C ILE A 262 7.72 -7.77 13.05
N ILE A 263 7.35 -6.81 12.21
CA ILE A 263 8.10 -6.41 11.03
C ILE A 263 8.50 -4.96 11.21
N ASN A 264 9.79 -4.68 11.42
CA ASN A 264 10.34 -3.33 11.55
C ASN A 264 11.14 -2.88 10.32
N ALA A 265 11.53 -3.82 9.44
CA ALA A 265 12.02 -3.57 8.08
C ALA A 265 11.48 -4.64 7.11
N HIS A 266 11.67 -4.45 5.80
CA HIS A 266 11.02 -5.28 4.78
C HIS A 266 11.33 -6.78 4.90
N LEU A 267 10.31 -7.60 4.64
CA LEU A 267 10.44 -9.05 4.50
C LEU A 267 10.10 -9.41 3.05
N TYR A 268 10.99 -10.10 2.36
CA TYR A 268 10.80 -10.54 1.00
C TYR A 268 10.53 -12.04 1.01
N THR A 269 9.40 -12.48 0.46
CA THR A 269 9.11 -13.92 0.35
C THR A 269 9.40 -14.46 -1.05
N GLU A 270 10.02 -13.65 -1.91
CA GLU A 270 10.30 -14.00 -3.29
C GLU A 270 11.69 -13.49 -3.66
N GLU A 271 12.53 -14.40 -4.15
CA GLU A 271 13.85 -14.02 -4.68
C GLU A 271 13.74 -13.50 -6.11
N SER A 272 12.74 -14.00 -6.84
CA SER A 272 12.37 -13.59 -8.20
C SER A 272 10.90 -13.93 -8.46
N ASP A 273 10.36 -13.50 -9.59
CA ASP A 273 9.01 -13.91 -9.99
C ASP A 273 8.88 -15.43 -10.27
N SER A 274 10.00 -16.16 -10.43
CA SER A 274 10.03 -17.61 -10.63
C SER A 274 10.34 -18.41 -9.36
N LEU A 275 10.97 -17.80 -8.35
CA LEU A 275 11.32 -18.43 -7.08
C LEU A 275 10.59 -17.74 -5.93
N ARG A 276 9.45 -18.31 -5.56
CA ARG A 276 8.52 -17.76 -4.57
C ARG A 276 8.38 -18.68 -3.37
N HIS A 277 8.27 -18.07 -2.20
CA HIS A 277 8.00 -18.70 -0.93
C HIS A 277 6.80 -18.02 -0.26
N THR A 278 6.16 -18.75 0.65
CA THR A 278 5.00 -18.28 1.40
C THR A 278 5.35 -18.14 2.87
N LEU A 279 5.06 -16.96 3.43
CA LEU A 279 5.00 -16.80 4.88
C LEU A 279 3.60 -17.19 5.37
N PHE A 280 3.51 -18.32 6.07
CA PHE A 280 2.30 -18.76 6.74
C PHE A 280 2.22 -18.13 8.13
N TYR A 281 1.10 -17.48 8.42
CA TYR A 281 0.84 -16.86 9.71
C TYR A 281 -0.45 -17.40 10.32
N THR A 282 -0.30 -18.15 11.42
CA THR A 282 -1.40 -18.95 12.01
C THR A 282 -2.05 -18.25 13.21
N SER A 283 -1.43 -17.18 13.71
CA SER A 283 -1.92 -16.42 14.85
C SER A 283 -3.21 -15.66 14.54
N GLN A 284 -4.06 -15.52 15.55
CA GLN A 284 -5.21 -14.62 15.52
C GLN A 284 -4.81 -13.15 15.72
N LYS A 285 -3.61 -12.87 16.25
CA LYS A 285 -3.10 -11.50 16.39
C LYS A 285 -2.75 -10.96 15.01
N ASP A 286 -2.83 -9.64 14.81
CA ASP A 286 -2.36 -9.05 13.55
C ASP A 286 -0.84 -8.89 13.58
N PRO A 287 -0.16 -8.94 12.41
CA PRO A 287 1.22 -8.51 12.33
C PRO A 287 1.35 -7.05 12.77
N VAL A 288 2.44 -6.76 13.48
CA VAL A 288 2.80 -5.41 13.89
C VAL A 288 3.82 -4.87 12.89
N TYR A 289 3.44 -3.82 12.16
CA TYR A 289 4.34 -3.11 11.26
C TYR A 289 4.92 -1.90 11.99
N GLY A 290 6.25 -1.78 11.95
CA GLY A 290 7.00 -0.73 12.62
C GLY A 290 6.85 0.64 11.96
N PRO A 291 7.44 1.69 12.57
CA PRO A 291 7.23 3.09 12.16
C PRO A 291 7.92 3.49 10.84
N ARG A 292 8.79 2.62 10.29
CA ARG A 292 9.44 2.81 8.97
C ARG A 292 8.66 2.14 7.84
N TRP A 293 7.35 1.97 8.04
CA TRP A 293 6.40 1.49 7.03
C TRP A 293 6.82 0.21 6.28
N PRO A 294 7.34 -0.80 6.98
CA PRO A 294 7.80 -1.99 6.30
C PRO A 294 6.62 -2.77 5.73
N GLU A 295 6.91 -3.62 4.75
CA GLU A 295 5.93 -4.51 4.15
C GLU A 295 6.53 -5.88 3.87
N ILE A 296 5.66 -6.88 3.80
CA ILE A 296 5.95 -8.21 3.30
C ILE A 296 5.80 -8.15 1.77
N ASN A 297 6.93 -7.98 1.08
CA ASN A 297 7.01 -7.98 -0.37
C ASN A 297 7.00 -9.43 -0.88
N GLY A 298 5.86 -9.85 -1.40
CA GLY A 298 5.61 -11.22 -1.82
C GLY A 298 4.32 -11.78 -1.21
N THR A 299 4.33 -13.07 -0.90
CA THR A 299 3.16 -13.87 -0.53
C THR A 299 3.09 -14.13 0.97
N MET A 300 1.98 -13.72 1.58
CA MET A 300 1.58 -14.07 2.94
C MET A 300 0.28 -14.88 2.90
N GLU A 301 0.19 -15.93 3.70
CA GLU A 301 -1.02 -16.70 3.89
C GLU A 301 -1.43 -16.73 5.37
N ARG A 302 -2.66 -16.33 5.66
CA ARG A 302 -3.27 -16.55 6.98
C ARG A 302 -4.05 -17.85 6.95
N THR A 303 -3.73 -18.76 7.88
CA THR A 303 -4.38 -20.07 8.00
C THR A 303 -5.42 -20.13 9.13
N ASN A 304 -5.64 -19.01 9.81
CA ASN A 304 -6.60 -18.87 10.90
C ASN A 304 -7.48 -17.65 10.66
N VAL A 305 -8.63 -17.88 10.03
CA VAL A 305 -9.60 -16.84 9.67
C VAL A 305 -10.49 -16.48 10.86
N VAL A 306 -10.55 -15.18 11.19
CA VAL A 306 -11.36 -14.65 12.30
C VAL A 306 -12.52 -13.82 11.74
N ILE A 307 -13.75 -14.26 12.02
CA ILE A 307 -14.99 -13.60 11.57
C ILE A 307 -15.21 -12.26 12.30
N GLY A 308 -15.74 -11.26 11.59
CA GLY A 308 -16.12 -9.96 12.13
C GLY A 308 -14.95 -8.98 12.32
N ARG A 309 -13.70 -9.44 12.17
CA ARG A 309 -12.49 -8.64 12.35
C ARG A 309 -11.72 -8.49 11.04
N SER A 310 -11.15 -7.30 10.82
CA SER A 310 -10.16 -7.07 9.76
C SER A 310 -8.85 -7.76 10.13
N MET A 311 -8.42 -8.72 9.31
CA MET A 311 -7.17 -9.44 9.48
C MET A 311 -6.11 -8.79 8.62
N ARG A 312 -5.11 -8.19 9.26
CA ARG A 312 -4.02 -7.51 8.57
C ARG A 312 -3.13 -8.53 7.83
N MET A 313 -2.73 -8.15 6.63
CA MET A 313 -1.92 -8.94 5.68
C MET A 313 -0.56 -8.27 5.51
N ASN A 314 -0.09 -8.05 4.27
CA ASN A 314 1.28 -7.70 3.90
C ASN A 314 1.81 -6.34 4.35
N HIS A 315 0.95 -5.38 4.71
CA HIS A 315 1.35 -4.09 5.27
C HIS A 315 0.20 -3.53 6.12
N GLU A 316 0.43 -2.38 6.77
CA GLU A 316 -0.53 -1.81 7.73
C GLU A 316 -1.93 -1.54 7.13
N PHE A 317 -1.99 -1.23 5.83
CA PHE A 317 -3.20 -0.83 5.10
C PHE A 317 -3.73 -1.93 4.17
N ALA A 318 -3.27 -3.18 4.34
CA ALA A 318 -3.84 -4.33 3.66
C ALA A 318 -4.50 -5.25 4.68
N SER A 319 -5.81 -5.45 4.54
CA SER A 319 -6.54 -6.36 5.42
C SER A 319 -7.69 -7.05 4.70
N LEU A 320 -8.10 -8.20 5.23
CA LEU A 320 -9.21 -8.99 4.72
C LEU A 320 -10.19 -9.26 5.87
N LYS A 321 -11.49 -9.05 5.62
CA LYS A 321 -12.54 -9.21 6.63
C LYS A 321 -13.73 -9.97 6.06
N PHE A 322 -14.13 -11.02 6.75
CA PHE A 322 -15.47 -11.60 6.61
C PHE A 322 -16.41 -10.92 7.60
N PRO A 323 -17.42 -10.15 7.15
CA PRO A 323 -18.33 -9.45 8.08
C PRO A 323 -19.12 -10.40 8.98
N ARG A 324 -19.57 -11.53 8.43
CA ARG A 324 -20.38 -12.54 9.13
C ARG A 324 -19.88 -13.96 8.80
N ALA A 325 -20.25 -14.92 9.63
CA ALA A 325 -19.84 -16.31 9.46
C ALA A 325 -20.35 -16.93 8.14
N ILE A 326 -21.55 -16.55 7.68
CA ILE A 326 -22.10 -17.00 6.41
C ILE A 326 -21.29 -16.51 5.20
N ASP A 327 -20.64 -15.36 5.33
CA ASP A 327 -19.89 -14.75 4.23
C ASP A 327 -18.56 -15.49 3.96
N GLN A 328 -18.08 -16.30 4.90
CA GLN A 328 -16.84 -17.09 4.76
C GLN A 328 -16.96 -18.26 3.78
N GLY A 329 -18.15 -18.85 3.64
CA GLY A 329 -18.33 -20.08 2.87
C GLY A 329 -17.32 -21.18 3.25
N ALA A 330 -16.70 -21.78 2.24
CA ALA A 330 -15.69 -22.83 2.39
C ALA A 330 -14.26 -22.30 2.69
N VAL A 331 -14.06 -20.98 2.77
CA VAL A 331 -12.73 -20.37 2.94
C VAL A 331 -12.20 -20.67 4.34
N ARG A 332 -10.96 -21.16 4.43
CA ARG A 332 -10.24 -21.40 5.70
C ARG A 332 -8.89 -20.72 5.73
N ASN A 333 -8.26 -20.51 4.57
CA ASN A 333 -7.02 -19.76 4.45
C ASN A 333 -7.18 -18.59 3.47
N LEU A 334 -6.49 -17.50 3.74
CA LEU A 334 -6.46 -16.30 2.90
C LEU A 334 -5.03 -16.02 2.49
N ARG A 335 -4.76 -16.07 1.18
CA ARG A 335 -3.44 -15.76 0.63
C ARG A 335 -3.50 -14.41 -0.08
N LEU A 336 -2.56 -13.54 0.25
CA LEU A 336 -2.36 -12.26 -0.41
C LEU A 336 -0.90 -12.14 -0.83
N ARG A 337 -0.69 -11.94 -2.12
CA ARG A 337 0.59 -11.57 -2.71
C ARG A 337 0.56 -10.09 -3.04
N MET A 338 1.52 -9.31 -2.53
CA MET A 338 1.67 -7.89 -2.85
C MET A 338 3.11 -7.59 -3.24
N LYS A 339 3.28 -6.87 -4.35
CA LYS A 339 4.60 -6.46 -4.85
C LYS A 339 4.58 -4.93 -5.07
N PRO A 340 5.24 -4.15 -4.20
CA PRO A 340 5.37 -2.72 -4.43
C PRO A 340 6.27 -2.45 -5.63
N LYS A 341 6.02 -1.35 -6.35
CA LYS A 341 6.75 -0.96 -7.56
C LYS A 341 6.75 -1.99 -8.69
N ASN A 342 5.76 -2.89 -8.70
CA ASN A 342 5.53 -3.84 -9.78
C ASN A 342 4.22 -3.48 -10.49
N THR A 343 4.31 -3.11 -11.77
CA THR A 343 3.14 -2.79 -12.58
C THR A 343 2.29 -4.04 -12.82
N PRO A 344 0.96 -4.00 -12.61
CA PRO A 344 0.07 -5.13 -12.90
C PRO A 344 0.07 -5.52 -14.39
N LEU A 345 0.17 -6.81 -14.70
CA LEU A 345 0.10 -7.36 -16.05
C LEU A 345 -1.36 -7.69 -16.43
N PRO A 346 -1.76 -7.60 -17.72
CA PRO A 346 -0.92 -7.34 -18.90
C PRO A 346 -0.62 -5.83 -19.13
N LEU A 347 0.51 -5.55 -19.82
CA LEU A 347 1.11 -4.21 -19.93
C LEU A 347 0.36 -3.22 -20.84
N ASP A 348 -0.63 -3.69 -21.59
CA ASP A 348 -1.46 -2.93 -22.52
C ASP A 348 -2.58 -2.13 -21.81
N ASP A 349 -2.83 -2.39 -20.52
CA ASP A 349 -3.85 -1.72 -19.70
C ASP A 349 -3.22 -0.99 -18.49
N ILE A 350 -1.99 -0.47 -18.58
CA ILE A 350 -1.25 0.04 -17.41
C ILE A 350 -1.40 1.53 -17.14
N LEU A 351 -1.88 2.30 -18.11
CA LEU A 351 -1.79 3.76 -18.09
C LEU A 351 -2.51 4.42 -16.92
N PHE A 352 -3.43 3.72 -16.24
CA PHE A 352 -4.17 4.29 -15.12
C PHE A 352 -4.08 3.44 -13.86
N LYS A 353 -2.98 2.71 -13.69
CA LYS A 353 -2.75 1.84 -12.53
C LYS A 353 -1.59 2.36 -11.70
N VAL A 354 -1.73 2.19 -10.38
CA VAL A 354 -0.64 2.34 -9.43
C VAL A 354 0.40 1.24 -9.70
N ASP A 355 1.69 1.54 -9.51
CA ASP A 355 2.78 0.56 -9.59
C ASP A 355 2.76 -0.38 -8.37
N ARG A 356 1.71 -1.18 -8.25
CA ARG A 356 1.52 -2.17 -7.19
C ARG A 356 0.76 -3.37 -7.73
N PHE A 357 1.39 -4.53 -7.71
CA PHE A 357 0.74 -5.79 -8.05
C PHE A 357 0.12 -6.41 -6.80
N MET A 358 -1.13 -6.87 -6.92
CA MET A 358 -1.84 -7.60 -5.87
C MET A 358 -2.44 -8.87 -6.45
N GLN A 359 -2.36 -9.97 -5.72
CA GLN A 359 -3.06 -11.20 -6.07
C GLN A 359 -3.66 -11.79 -4.80
N PHE A 360 -4.97 -12.04 -4.86
CA PHE A 360 -5.73 -12.60 -3.76
C PHE A 360 -6.18 -14.02 -4.10
N THR A 361 -6.08 -14.92 -3.13
CA THR A 361 -6.60 -16.29 -3.28
C THR A 361 -7.29 -16.73 -1.99
N ALA A 362 -8.56 -17.11 -2.12
CA ALA A 362 -9.32 -17.76 -1.07
C ALA A 362 -9.14 -19.29 -1.15
N LEU A 363 -8.81 -19.93 -0.04
CA LEU A 363 -8.40 -21.34 -0.02
C LEU A 363 -9.20 -22.13 1.02
N THR A 364 -9.47 -23.40 0.73
CA THR A 364 -9.98 -24.38 1.71
C THR A 364 -8.88 -24.77 2.71
N ALA A 365 -9.23 -25.54 3.75
CA ALA A 365 -8.24 -26.02 4.73
C ALA A 365 -7.14 -26.92 4.12
N VAL A 366 -7.41 -27.52 2.96
CA VAL A 366 -6.46 -28.36 2.21
C VAL A 366 -5.74 -27.60 1.10
N GLY A 367 -5.89 -26.27 1.03
CA GLY A 367 -5.17 -25.42 0.07
C GLY A 367 -5.75 -25.42 -1.34
N GLN A 368 -6.99 -25.86 -1.54
CA GLN A 368 -7.68 -25.74 -2.84
C GLN A 368 -8.35 -24.38 -2.97
N VAL A 369 -8.33 -23.79 -4.17
CA VAL A 369 -9.02 -22.53 -4.45
C VAL A 369 -10.52 -22.69 -4.25
N VAL A 370 -11.09 -21.82 -3.44
CA VAL A 370 -12.53 -21.77 -3.21
C VAL A 370 -13.21 -21.11 -4.42
N PRO A 371 -14.28 -21.70 -4.99
CA PRO A 371 -14.96 -21.15 -6.15
C PRO A 371 -15.42 -19.69 -5.93
N ASP A 372 -15.30 -18.88 -6.97
CA ASP A 372 -15.81 -17.52 -6.99
C ASP A 372 -17.33 -17.49 -6.67
N SER A 373 -17.81 -16.37 -6.11
CA SER A 373 -19.19 -16.15 -5.64
C SER A 373 -19.64 -16.98 -4.44
N SER A 374 -18.83 -17.92 -3.94
CA SER A 374 -19.19 -18.76 -2.76
C SER A 374 -18.80 -18.16 -1.41
N TYR A 375 -18.21 -16.96 -1.41
CA TYR A 375 -17.82 -16.19 -0.24
C TYR A 375 -17.95 -14.69 -0.55
N ASP A 376 -17.95 -13.86 0.50
CA ASP A 376 -18.03 -12.40 0.40
C ASP A 376 -17.15 -11.76 1.47
N LEU A 377 -16.18 -10.94 1.07
CA LEU A 377 -15.31 -10.25 2.01
C LEU A 377 -15.16 -8.77 1.69
N THR A 378 -14.72 -8.03 2.70
CA THR A 378 -14.17 -6.68 2.53
C THR A 378 -12.66 -6.76 2.45
N MET A 379 -12.09 -6.13 1.43
CA MET A 379 -10.64 -5.98 1.26
C MET A 379 -10.25 -4.53 1.50
N GLU A 380 -9.37 -4.29 2.47
CA GLU A 380 -8.66 -3.03 2.61
C GLU A 380 -7.36 -3.11 1.81
N TRP A 381 -7.05 -2.04 1.10
CA TRP A 381 -5.91 -1.94 0.19
C TRP A 381 -5.31 -0.54 0.26
N GLY A 382 -4.00 -0.44 0.02
CA GLY A 382 -3.30 0.83 0.03
C GLY A 382 -2.01 0.79 -0.78
N TRP A 383 -1.47 1.98 -1.05
CA TRP A 383 -0.25 2.18 -1.82
C TRP A 383 0.52 3.43 -1.34
N ARG A 384 1.80 3.49 -1.68
CA ARG A 384 2.70 4.63 -1.48
C ARG A 384 2.38 5.73 -2.47
N ALA A 385 1.52 6.66 -2.06
CA ALA A 385 1.13 7.78 -2.90
C ALA A 385 2.17 8.91 -2.89
N ARG A 386 2.90 9.05 -1.79
CA ARG A 386 3.92 10.08 -1.56
C ARG A 386 5.13 9.47 -0.84
N ASN A 387 6.24 10.20 -0.82
CA ASN A 387 7.42 9.82 -0.04
C ASN A 387 7.69 10.82 1.08
N ASP A 388 8.49 10.38 2.05
CA ASP A 388 9.19 11.24 2.98
C ASP A 388 10.69 11.05 2.76
N THR A 389 11.37 12.08 2.26
CA THR A 389 12.82 12.06 1.99
C THR A 389 13.68 11.78 3.24
N THR A 390 13.09 11.85 4.43
CA THR A 390 13.75 11.54 5.71
C THR A 390 13.90 10.03 5.94
N PHE A 391 12.92 9.22 5.51
CA PHE A 391 12.90 7.79 5.77
C PHE A 391 12.99 6.93 4.51
N GLU A 392 12.42 7.38 3.39
CA GLU A 392 12.39 6.61 2.14
C GLU A 392 12.63 7.49 0.88
N PRO A 393 13.41 7.00 -0.10
CA PRO A 393 13.68 7.73 -1.33
C PRO A 393 12.43 7.86 -2.21
N PRO A 394 12.37 8.83 -3.15
CA PRO A 394 11.26 8.96 -4.11
C PRO A 394 10.95 7.69 -4.93
N SER A 395 11.89 6.76 -5.04
CA SER A 395 11.71 5.49 -5.76
C SER A 395 10.64 4.58 -5.16
N VAL A 396 10.17 4.84 -3.94
CA VAL A 396 9.07 4.08 -3.31
C VAL A 396 7.68 4.53 -3.75
N ILE A 397 7.56 5.69 -4.41
CA ILE A 397 6.27 6.22 -4.85
C ILE A 397 5.68 5.31 -5.93
N GLU A 398 4.49 4.81 -5.68
CA GLU A 398 3.74 3.92 -6.58
C GLU A 398 2.72 4.69 -7.43
N THR A 399 2.38 5.93 -7.06
CA THR A 399 1.54 6.83 -7.89
C THR A 399 2.30 7.27 -9.14
N ILE A 400 1.85 6.77 -10.30
CA ILE A 400 2.37 7.17 -11.61
C ILE A 400 1.92 8.60 -11.99
N PRO A 401 2.64 9.32 -12.87
CA PRO A 401 2.39 10.73 -13.15
C PRO A 401 0.95 11.10 -13.52
N VAL A 402 0.27 10.26 -14.30
CA VAL A 402 -1.12 10.49 -14.77
C VAL A 402 -2.19 10.30 -13.69
N LEU A 403 -1.85 9.66 -12.56
CA LEU A 403 -2.76 9.50 -11.41
C LEU A 403 -2.60 10.60 -10.36
N ARG A 404 -1.59 11.47 -10.49
CA ARG A 404 -1.35 12.55 -9.53
C ARG A 404 -2.50 13.55 -9.52
N GLY A 405 -3.03 13.84 -8.34
CA GLY A 405 -4.21 14.70 -8.17
C GLY A 405 -5.55 14.02 -8.46
N ARG A 406 -5.56 12.70 -8.68
CA ARG A 406 -6.76 11.87 -8.90
C ARG A 406 -6.81 10.68 -7.95
N GLU A 407 -6.04 10.74 -6.87
CA GLU A 407 -5.87 9.61 -5.98
C GLU A 407 -7.17 9.24 -5.23
N ASP A 408 -8.05 10.22 -5.01
CA ASP A 408 -9.40 10.07 -4.45
C ASP A 408 -10.40 9.40 -5.42
N GLN A 409 -10.03 9.23 -6.69
CA GLN A 409 -10.85 8.57 -7.71
C GLN A 409 -10.45 7.11 -7.94
N LEU A 410 -9.38 6.63 -7.30
CA LEU A 410 -8.89 5.27 -7.52
C LEU A 410 -9.81 4.25 -6.85
N VAL A 411 -9.98 3.12 -7.52
CA VAL A 411 -10.80 2.00 -7.07
C VAL A 411 -10.00 0.71 -7.14
N LEU A 412 -10.51 -0.32 -6.46
CA LEU A 412 -10.01 -1.68 -6.64
C LEU A 412 -10.47 -2.22 -7.98
N LEU A 413 -9.52 -2.70 -8.77
CA LEU A 413 -9.75 -3.36 -10.04
C LEU A 413 -9.40 -4.84 -9.92
N ARG A 414 -10.13 -5.71 -10.61
CA ARG A 414 -9.79 -7.13 -10.77
C ARG A 414 -9.56 -7.43 -12.25
N TYR A 415 -8.53 -8.20 -12.55
CA TYR A 415 -8.31 -8.74 -13.89
C TYR A 415 -9.29 -9.88 -14.17
N PHE A 416 -10.15 -9.69 -15.15
CA PHE A 416 -10.99 -10.75 -15.70
C PHE A 416 -11.37 -10.40 -17.14
N ASP A 417 -11.59 -11.43 -17.96
CA ASP A 417 -11.98 -11.26 -19.37
C ASP A 417 -11.02 -10.33 -20.15
N GLY A 418 -9.71 -10.52 -19.94
CA GLY A 418 -8.66 -9.83 -20.69
C GLY A 418 -8.36 -8.39 -20.27
N SER A 419 -8.99 -7.84 -19.22
CA SER A 419 -8.76 -6.46 -18.76
C SER A 419 -8.95 -6.29 -17.25
N TYR A 420 -8.41 -5.22 -16.68
CA TYR A 420 -8.75 -4.85 -15.30
C TYR A 420 -10.00 -3.99 -15.28
N GLN A 421 -11.00 -4.43 -14.52
CA GLN A 421 -12.26 -3.71 -14.39
C GLN A 421 -12.56 -3.48 -12.91
N PRO A 422 -13.34 -2.43 -12.56
CA PRO A 422 -13.79 -2.21 -11.20
C PRO A 422 -14.41 -3.47 -10.60
N TYR A 423 -14.02 -3.81 -9.38
CA TYR A 423 -14.53 -5.00 -8.72
C TYR A 423 -14.89 -4.71 -7.27
N GLY A 424 -16.10 -5.13 -6.90
CA GLY A 424 -16.72 -4.75 -5.63
C GLY A 424 -17.06 -3.26 -5.56
N PHE A 425 -17.39 -2.81 -4.35
CA PHE A 425 -17.76 -1.42 -4.08
C PHE A 425 -16.66 -0.73 -3.26
N SER A 426 -15.84 0.06 -3.95
CA SER A 426 -14.73 0.81 -3.36
C SER A 426 -15.23 2.10 -2.71
N ARG A 427 -14.69 2.43 -1.53
CA ARG A 427 -14.85 3.75 -0.92
C ARG A 427 -13.84 4.74 -1.51
N THR A 428 -14.07 6.04 -1.31
CA THR A 428 -13.11 7.08 -1.66
C THR A 428 -11.80 6.86 -0.87
N PRO A 429 -10.64 6.75 -1.55
CA PRO A 429 -9.36 6.68 -0.88
C PRO A 429 -9.08 7.86 0.04
N THR A 430 -8.36 7.60 1.13
CA THR A 430 -8.06 8.59 2.15
C THR A 430 -6.64 8.39 2.69
N THR A 431 -6.17 9.37 3.46
CA THR A 431 -4.90 9.36 4.18
C THR A 431 -5.18 9.19 5.66
N ARG A 432 -4.24 8.60 6.40
CA ARG A 432 -4.41 8.44 7.85
C ARG A 432 -4.21 9.80 8.52
N SER A 433 -5.09 10.18 9.46
CA SER A 433 -5.03 11.49 10.12
C SER A 433 -3.75 11.77 10.91
N ASN A 434 -3.03 10.73 11.33
CA ASN A 434 -1.74 10.81 12.03
C ASN A 434 -0.53 10.49 11.13
N ASP A 435 -0.73 10.26 9.83
CA ASP A 435 0.36 10.21 8.84
C ASP A 435 0.67 11.64 8.40
N GLN A 436 1.62 12.27 9.10
CA GLN A 436 2.04 13.67 8.84
C GLN A 436 2.50 13.90 7.39
N PHE A 437 2.94 12.85 6.70
CA PHE A 437 3.47 12.94 5.34
C PHE A 437 2.48 12.45 4.29
N SER A 438 1.35 11.85 4.70
CA SER A 438 0.37 11.24 3.80
C SER A 438 1.04 10.31 2.78
N MET A 439 2.03 9.54 3.24
CA MET A 439 2.81 8.63 2.39
C MET A 439 1.92 7.53 1.84
N TRP A 440 1.03 7.01 2.69
CA TRP A 440 0.07 6.00 2.29
C TRP A 440 -1.27 6.63 1.98
N GLN A 441 -1.81 6.25 0.83
CA GLN A 441 -3.25 6.28 0.62
C GLN A 441 -3.80 4.88 0.70
N TYR A 442 -5.04 4.78 1.20
CA TYR A 442 -5.72 3.51 1.35
C TYR A 442 -7.22 3.69 1.22
N SER A 443 -7.88 2.58 0.90
CA SER A 443 -9.33 2.48 0.85
C SER A 443 -9.78 1.07 1.21
N SER A 444 -11.08 0.83 1.13
CA SER A 444 -11.67 -0.49 1.26
C SER A 444 -12.71 -0.74 0.18
N SER A 445 -12.81 -2.00 -0.23
CA SER A 445 -13.79 -2.48 -1.20
C SER A 445 -14.60 -3.62 -0.60
N GLN A 446 -15.91 -3.51 -0.68
CA GLN A 446 -16.87 -4.54 -0.23
C GLN A 446 -17.28 -5.44 -1.40
N PHE A 447 -17.91 -6.57 -1.12
CA PHE A 447 -18.42 -7.51 -2.11
C PHE A 447 -17.30 -8.15 -2.96
N ILE A 448 -16.18 -8.47 -2.31
CA ILE A 448 -15.08 -9.20 -2.93
C ILE A 448 -15.39 -10.69 -2.85
N ARG A 449 -15.71 -11.29 -4.00
CA ARG A 449 -16.20 -12.67 -4.08
C ARG A 449 -15.37 -13.57 -4.98
N ALA A 450 -14.19 -13.14 -5.41
CA ALA A 450 -13.41 -13.87 -6.38
C ALA A 450 -11.91 -13.82 -6.12
N SER A 451 -11.22 -14.92 -6.40
CA SER A 451 -9.75 -14.96 -6.39
C SER A 451 -9.22 -14.34 -7.67
N GLY A 452 -7.94 -13.96 -7.73
CA GLY A 452 -7.30 -13.51 -8.96
C GLY A 452 -6.35 -12.34 -8.74
N ASP A 453 -6.01 -11.69 -9.86
CA ASP A 453 -5.11 -10.55 -9.89
C ASP A 453 -5.91 -9.25 -9.73
N TYR A 454 -5.38 -8.37 -8.90
CA TYR A 454 -5.98 -7.11 -8.53
C TYR A 454 -5.00 -5.95 -8.75
N ALA A 455 -5.56 -4.78 -9.04
CA ALA A 455 -4.82 -3.54 -9.18
C ALA A 455 -5.56 -2.41 -8.49
N ILE A 456 -4.85 -1.32 -8.28
CA ILE A 456 -5.42 -0.04 -7.84
C ILE A 456 -5.28 0.91 -9.02
N GLY A 457 -6.36 1.59 -9.39
CA GLY A 457 -6.31 2.48 -10.53
C GLY A 457 -7.62 3.20 -10.79
N LEU A 458 -7.63 4.00 -11.84
CA LEU A 458 -8.89 4.50 -12.37
C LEU A 458 -9.62 3.35 -13.04
N SER A 459 -10.95 3.36 -12.95
CA SER A 459 -11.77 2.47 -13.76
C SER A 459 -11.49 2.70 -15.24
N THR A 460 -10.83 1.76 -15.90
CA THR A 460 -10.78 1.68 -17.37
C THR A 460 -12.00 0.96 -17.95
N GLY A 461 -12.90 0.44 -17.09
CA GLY A 461 -14.26 0.07 -17.46
C GLY A 461 -15.06 1.30 -17.91
N PRO A 462 -15.92 1.15 -18.93
CA PRO A 462 -16.31 2.28 -19.75
C PRO A 462 -17.05 3.34 -18.94
N ILE A 463 -16.69 4.58 -19.19
CA ILE A 463 -17.36 5.74 -18.63
C ILE A 463 -18.75 5.82 -19.28
N TRP A 464 -19.76 6.32 -18.57
CA TRP A 464 -21.04 6.58 -19.23
C TRP A 464 -20.82 7.62 -20.34
N VAL A 465 -21.24 7.27 -21.54
CA VAL A 465 -21.12 8.12 -22.73
C VAL A 465 -22.50 8.69 -23.03
N LEU A 466 -22.60 10.01 -23.13
CA LEU A 466 -23.77 10.72 -23.61
C LEU A 466 -24.00 10.40 -25.08
N ASN A 467 -24.71 9.31 -25.31
CA ASN A 467 -25.27 8.97 -26.61
C ASN A 467 -26.70 9.51 -26.65
N ALA A 468 -26.88 10.72 -27.17
CA ALA A 468 -28.21 11.31 -27.33
C ALA A 468 -28.48 11.67 -28.79
N ARG A 469 -29.76 11.60 -29.18
CA ARG A 469 -30.24 12.08 -30.47
C ARG A 469 -31.24 13.22 -30.30
N VAL A 470 -30.94 14.36 -30.92
CA VAL A 470 -31.71 15.61 -30.85
C VAL A 470 -31.85 16.19 -32.27
N ILE A 471 -33.01 16.78 -32.58
CA ILE A 471 -33.23 17.47 -33.86
C ILE A 471 -33.84 18.85 -33.56
N LEU A 472 -33.46 19.86 -34.34
CA LEU A 472 -33.96 21.22 -34.27
C LEU A 472 -34.89 21.48 -35.47
N GLU A 473 -36.14 21.90 -35.22
CA GLU A 473 -37.12 22.14 -36.29
C GLU A 473 -36.60 23.11 -37.36
N GLY A 474 -35.94 24.19 -36.96
CA GLY A 474 -35.52 25.22 -37.90
C GLY A 474 -34.39 24.79 -38.85
N ALA A 475 -33.41 24.06 -38.34
CA ALA A 475 -32.32 23.53 -39.17
C ALA A 475 -32.77 22.42 -40.12
N MET A 476 -33.94 21.81 -39.88
CA MET A 476 -34.41 20.70 -40.70
C MET A 476 -34.78 21.16 -42.10
N ARG A 477 -34.18 20.52 -43.11
CA ARG A 477 -34.52 20.75 -44.52
C ARG A 477 -35.58 19.74 -44.93
N ALA A 478 -36.62 20.21 -45.62
CA ALA A 478 -37.74 19.36 -46.01
C ALA A 478 -37.26 18.26 -46.95
N THR A 479 -37.37 17.02 -46.50
CA THR A 479 -37.08 15.83 -47.30
C THR A 479 -38.38 15.03 -47.43
N GLY A 480 -38.64 14.47 -48.62
CA GLY A 480 -39.84 13.64 -48.82
C GLY A 480 -39.86 12.42 -47.91
N ASP A 481 -41.01 11.74 -47.80
CA ASP A 481 -41.25 10.64 -46.83
C ASP A 481 -40.31 9.42 -46.95
N SER A 482 -39.44 9.40 -47.96
CA SER A 482 -38.46 8.35 -48.25
C SER A 482 -37.00 8.77 -48.04
N VAL A 483 -36.74 9.94 -47.44
CA VAL A 483 -35.38 10.43 -47.16
C VAL A 483 -35.22 10.75 -45.68
N ALA A 484 -34.18 10.19 -45.06
CA ALA A 484 -33.93 10.34 -43.64
C ALA A 484 -33.79 11.83 -43.25
N PRO A 485 -34.35 12.25 -42.10
CA PRO A 485 -34.27 13.63 -41.67
C PRO A 485 -32.81 14.02 -41.38
N THR A 486 -32.34 15.09 -42.02
CA THR A 486 -31.03 15.69 -41.81
C THR A 486 -31.17 17.20 -41.59
N MET A 487 -30.38 17.73 -40.67
CA MET A 487 -30.32 19.17 -40.39
C MET A 487 -29.30 19.85 -41.30
N SER A 488 -29.57 21.10 -41.64
CA SER A 488 -28.65 21.94 -42.39
C SER A 488 -27.43 22.30 -41.55
N THR A 489 -26.31 22.50 -42.23
CA THR A 489 -25.06 23.00 -41.65
C THR A 489 -24.69 24.35 -42.24
N ASP A 490 -25.67 25.13 -42.69
CA ASP A 490 -25.48 26.42 -43.36
C ASP A 490 -24.63 27.38 -42.52
N LEU A 491 -24.91 27.48 -41.21
CA LEU A 491 -24.08 28.28 -40.29
C LEU A 491 -22.62 27.82 -40.25
N ALA A 492 -22.36 26.51 -40.25
CA ALA A 492 -20.99 25.99 -40.25
C ALA A 492 -20.30 26.23 -41.60
N GLN A 493 -21.02 26.07 -42.71
CA GLN A 493 -20.51 26.33 -44.06
C GLN A 493 -20.18 27.81 -44.29
N LEU A 494 -20.94 28.71 -43.69
CA LEU A 494 -20.69 30.15 -43.70
C LEU A 494 -19.62 30.58 -42.67
N GLY A 495 -19.09 29.66 -41.86
CA GLY A 495 -18.12 29.98 -40.81
C GLY A 495 -18.70 30.80 -39.66
N LEU A 496 -20.02 30.73 -39.45
CA LEU A 496 -20.76 31.52 -38.46
C LEU A 496 -20.90 30.80 -37.11
N VAL A 497 -20.84 29.46 -37.07
CA VAL A 497 -20.84 28.73 -35.79
C VAL A 497 -19.56 29.10 -35.02
N PRO A 498 -19.66 29.67 -33.82
CA PRO A 498 -18.50 30.09 -33.05
C PRO A 498 -17.61 28.90 -32.69
N ASP A 499 -16.31 29.09 -32.84
CA ASP A 499 -15.27 28.14 -32.42
C ASP A 499 -15.14 28.05 -30.89
N VAL A 500 -15.82 28.95 -30.16
CA VAL A 500 -15.97 28.94 -28.71
C VAL A 500 -17.45 29.09 -28.37
N ALA A 501 -17.96 28.27 -27.45
CA ALA A 501 -19.34 28.36 -26.98
C ALA A 501 -19.68 29.80 -26.56
N PRO A 502 -20.71 30.44 -27.17
CA PRO A 502 -21.02 31.84 -26.89
C PRO A 502 -21.46 32.05 -25.44
N ARG A 503 -21.09 33.20 -24.85
CA ARG A 503 -21.51 33.59 -23.49
C ARG A 503 -22.96 34.10 -23.45
N ILE A 504 -23.88 33.33 -24.02
CA ILE A 504 -25.33 33.59 -24.01
C ILE A 504 -26.05 32.38 -23.44
N TYR A 505 -27.28 32.58 -22.97
CA TYR A 505 -28.10 31.46 -22.50
C TYR A 505 -28.50 30.56 -23.70
N PRO A 506 -28.57 29.22 -23.55
CA PRO A 506 -28.32 28.41 -22.35
C PRO A 506 -26.84 28.02 -22.15
N TYR A 507 -25.95 28.32 -23.09
CA TYR A 507 -24.55 27.89 -23.04
C TYR A 507 -23.81 28.47 -21.83
N SER A 508 -24.19 29.67 -21.40
CA SER A 508 -23.67 30.33 -20.20
C SER A 508 -23.98 29.61 -18.88
N LEU A 509 -24.84 28.59 -18.88
CA LEU A 509 -25.12 27.77 -17.68
C LEU A 509 -23.97 26.82 -17.32
N ASP A 510 -23.12 26.47 -18.28
CA ASP A 510 -21.98 25.57 -18.07
C ASP A 510 -20.74 26.33 -17.61
N ASN A 511 -20.54 26.40 -16.29
CA ASN A 511 -19.43 27.16 -15.71
C ASN A 511 -18.04 26.54 -15.95
N VAL A 512 -17.95 25.30 -16.44
CA VAL A 512 -16.68 24.56 -16.61
C VAL A 512 -16.13 24.69 -18.03
N LEU A 513 -16.99 24.93 -19.02
CA LEU A 513 -16.62 24.97 -20.44
C LEU A 513 -16.89 26.32 -21.15
N VAL A 514 -17.39 27.34 -20.44
CA VAL A 514 -17.57 28.67 -21.06
C VAL A 514 -16.22 29.37 -21.26
N GLY A 515 -15.60 29.17 -22.43
CA GLY A 515 -14.89 30.24 -23.13
C GLY A 515 -13.40 30.08 -23.49
N ASP A 516 -12.69 29.03 -23.09
CA ASP A 516 -11.21 29.12 -23.05
C ASP A 516 -10.45 28.37 -24.16
N THR A 517 -11.11 27.56 -24.99
CA THR A 517 -10.44 26.79 -26.05
C THR A 517 -11.24 26.79 -27.34
N ALA A 518 -10.69 27.42 -28.38
CA ALA A 518 -11.23 27.36 -29.74
C ALA A 518 -11.20 25.93 -30.29
N ILE A 519 -12.28 25.53 -30.97
CA ILE A 519 -12.44 24.21 -31.59
C ILE A 519 -12.52 24.30 -33.11
N ALA A 520 -12.14 23.23 -33.80
CA ALA A 520 -12.40 23.10 -35.22
C ALA A 520 -13.87 22.69 -35.44
N VAL A 521 -14.71 23.62 -35.86
CA VAL A 521 -16.09 23.32 -36.23
C VAL A 521 -16.10 22.58 -37.57
N GLY A 522 -16.50 21.30 -37.53
CA GLY A 522 -16.59 20.46 -38.73
C GLY A 522 -17.81 20.79 -39.60
N ASP A 523 -17.75 20.37 -40.87
CA ASP A 523 -18.82 20.52 -41.88
C ASP A 523 -20.15 19.84 -41.52
N SER A 524 -20.11 18.91 -40.56
CA SER A 524 -21.26 18.15 -40.05
C SER A 524 -21.91 18.77 -38.82
N ILE A 525 -21.37 19.87 -38.29
CA ILE A 525 -21.91 20.55 -37.10
C ILE A 525 -23.05 21.49 -37.52
N VAL A 526 -24.15 21.42 -36.77
CA VAL A 526 -25.31 22.32 -36.88
C VAL A 526 -25.12 23.50 -35.93
N ASP A 527 -24.95 23.22 -34.64
CA ASP A 527 -24.85 24.25 -33.61
C ASP A 527 -24.41 23.72 -32.23
N TRP A 528 -24.24 24.61 -31.25
CA TRP A 528 -24.08 24.32 -29.83
C TRP A 528 -25.40 23.97 -29.13
N VAL A 529 -25.35 23.05 -28.15
CA VAL A 529 -26.47 22.58 -27.32
C VAL A 529 -26.01 22.41 -25.88
N THR A 530 -26.89 22.67 -24.90
CA THR A 530 -26.62 22.43 -23.47
C THR A 530 -27.45 21.26 -22.96
N VAL A 531 -26.83 20.36 -22.20
CA VAL A 531 -27.46 19.19 -21.58
C VAL A 531 -27.35 19.27 -20.07
N GLU A 532 -28.48 19.12 -19.37
CA GLU A 532 -28.54 19.11 -17.91
C GLU A 532 -28.84 17.71 -17.38
N PHE A 533 -28.20 17.34 -16.26
CA PHE A 533 -28.48 16.14 -15.49
C PHE A 533 -29.21 16.52 -14.19
N ARG A 534 -30.43 16.05 -14.01
CA ARG A 534 -31.32 16.45 -12.91
C ARG A 534 -31.74 15.22 -12.09
N ASN A 535 -31.87 15.38 -10.77
CA ASN A 535 -32.37 14.31 -9.89
C ASN A 535 -33.89 14.11 -9.95
N ASP A 536 -34.62 15.14 -10.38
CA ASP A 536 -36.08 15.14 -10.45
C ASP A 536 -36.51 15.95 -11.67
N ALA A 537 -37.37 15.36 -12.50
CA ALA A 537 -37.91 16.00 -13.69
C ALA A 537 -38.76 17.24 -13.37
N PHE A 538 -39.51 17.25 -12.26
CA PHE A 538 -40.52 18.26 -11.95
C PHE A 538 -40.09 19.29 -10.91
N SER A 539 -38.88 19.15 -10.34
CA SER A 539 -38.36 20.12 -9.38
C SER A 539 -37.62 21.26 -10.07
N ASN A 540 -37.80 22.48 -9.56
CA ASN A 540 -37.04 23.67 -9.97
C ASN A 540 -35.64 23.72 -9.32
N GLY A 541 -35.11 22.60 -8.82
CA GLY A 541 -33.78 22.52 -8.22
C GLY A 541 -32.67 22.76 -9.25
N ALA A 542 -31.46 23.08 -8.77
CA ALA A 542 -30.29 23.20 -9.64
C ALA A 542 -29.93 21.82 -10.26
N PRO A 543 -29.51 21.76 -11.54
CA PRO A 543 -28.92 20.56 -12.11
C PRO A 543 -27.71 20.07 -11.31
N VAL A 544 -27.50 18.76 -11.31
CA VAL A 544 -26.34 18.11 -10.70
C VAL A 544 -25.09 18.29 -11.59
N LEU A 545 -25.30 18.31 -12.90
CA LEU A 545 -24.26 18.56 -13.91
C LEU A 545 -24.87 19.26 -15.13
N ILE A 546 -24.10 20.13 -15.76
CA ILE A 546 -24.44 20.83 -16.99
C ILE A 546 -23.27 20.66 -17.95
N GLU A 547 -23.54 20.31 -19.19
CA GLU A 547 -22.55 20.06 -20.23
C GLU A 547 -22.96 20.75 -21.54
N THR A 548 -22.05 21.55 -22.10
CA THR A 548 -22.22 22.16 -23.42
C THR A 548 -21.49 21.36 -24.50
N VAL A 549 -22.23 20.97 -25.53
CA VAL A 549 -21.84 20.00 -26.57
C VAL A 549 -22.20 20.50 -27.97
N LEU A 550 -21.63 19.88 -29.00
CA LEU A 550 -21.95 20.16 -30.40
C LEU A 550 -23.05 19.22 -30.92
N LEU A 551 -23.99 19.78 -31.66
CA LEU A 551 -25.02 19.04 -32.38
C LEU A 551 -24.58 18.80 -33.84
N THR A 552 -24.67 17.56 -34.31
CA THR A 552 -24.40 17.21 -35.71
C THR A 552 -25.65 17.17 -36.57
N LYS A 553 -25.49 17.20 -37.90
CA LYS A 553 -26.59 17.14 -38.88
C LYS A 553 -27.48 15.90 -38.78
N ASP A 554 -26.95 14.81 -38.23
CA ASP A 554 -27.69 13.55 -38.01
C ASP A 554 -28.37 13.50 -36.62
N GLY A 555 -28.17 14.56 -35.82
CA GLY A 555 -28.74 14.75 -34.50
C GLY A 555 -27.92 14.19 -33.35
N LYS A 556 -26.64 13.84 -33.54
CA LYS A 556 -25.79 13.34 -32.46
C LYS A 556 -25.21 14.50 -31.65
N LEU A 557 -24.99 14.27 -30.36
CA LEU A 557 -24.27 15.20 -29.50
C LEU A 557 -22.81 14.76 -29.36
N LEU A 558 -21.88 15.68 -29.60
CA LEU A 558 -20.43 15.45 -29.55
C LEU A 558 -19.76 16.37 -28.55
N ASP A 559 -18.73 15.85 -27.89
CA ASP A 559 -17.79 16.63 -27.11
C ASP A 559 -17.04 17.60 -28.04
N PRO A 560 -16.98 18.90 -27.71
CA PRO A 560 -16.35 19.91 -28.55
C PRO A 560 -14.85 19.70 -28.81
N GLN A 561 -14.14 19.08 -27.86
CA GLN A 561 -12.69 18.87 -27.93
C GLN A 561 -12.33 17.62 -28.72
N THR A 562 -13.10 16.55 -28.55
CA THR A 562 -12.77 15.24 -29.13
C THR A 562 -13.56 14.89 -30.38
N LEU A 563 -14.65 15.63 -30.66
CA LEU A 563 -15.63 15.33 -31.73
C LEU A 563 -16.19 13.90 -31.66
N ARG A 564 -16.25 13.34 -30.46
CA ARG A 564 -16.82 12.02 -30.15
C ARG A 564 -17.96 12.19 -29.15
N PRO A 565 -18.86 11.20 -28.99
CA PRO A 565 -19.89 11.25 -27.95
C PRO A 565 -19.30 11.60 -26.58
N LYS A 566 -19.95 12.52 -25.86
CA LYS A 566 -19.41 13.14 -24.64
C LYS A 566 -19.30 12.12 -23.51
N ILE A 567 -18.14 12.07 -22.89
CA ILE A 567 -17.90 11.26 -21.69
C ILE A 567 -18.35 12.05 -20.48
N ILE A 568 -19.24 11.49 -19.65
CA ILE A 568 -19.75 12.16 -18.46
C ILE A 568 -18.90 11.82 -17.23
N SER A 569 -18.51 12.87 -16.51
CA SER A 569 -17.73 12.79 -15.28
C SER A 569 -18.20 13.84 -14.27
N GLY A 570 -17.74 13.77 -13.02
CA GLY A 570 -18.11 14.75 -11.98
C GLY A 570 -19.44 14.48 -11.26
N ILE A 571 -20.15 13.40 -11.59
CA ILE A 571 -21.38 12.95 -10.89
C ILE A 571 -21.28 11.48 -10.48
N SER A 572 -22.00 11.13 -9.40
CA SER A 572 -22.12 9.76 -8.92
C SER A 572 -22.94 8.89 -9.88
N ALA A 573 -22.70 7.57 -9.87
CA ALA A 573 -23.57 6.65 -10.60
C ALA A 573 -25.00 6.69 -10.02
N GLY A 574 -26.01 6.75 -10.88
CA GLY A 574 -27.39 6.93 -10.46
C GLY A 574 -28.36 7.17 -11.61
N PHE A 575 -29.63 7.36 -11.29
CA PHE A 575 -30.69 7.67 -12.25
C PHE A 575 -30.88 9.18 -12.33
N TYR A 576 -30.81 9.73 -13.55
CA TYR A 576 -30.92 11.17 -13.80
C TYR A 576 -31.89 11.47 -14.95
N HIS A 577 -32.69 12.52 -14.81
CA HIS A 577 -33.45 13.09 -15.93
C HIS A 577 -32.54 13.98 -16.76
N LEU A 578 -32.62 13.84 -18.08
CA LEU A 578 -31.80 14.63 -19.01
C LEU A 578 -32.65 15.72 -19.64
N ALA A 579 -32.22 16.98 -19.49
CA ALA A 579 -32.82 18.11 -20.19
C ALA A 579 -31.90 18.62 -21.30
N VAL A 580 -32.47 18.97 -22.45
CA VAL A 580 -31.75 19.52 -23.59
C VAL A 580 -32.24 20.94 -23.85
N ARG A 581 -31.31 21.88 -23.94
CA ARG A 581 -31.56 23.29 -24.21
C ARG A 581 -30.78 23.78 -25.42
N HIS A 582 -31.36 24.73 -26.12
CA HIS A 582 -30.76 25.38 -27.29
C HIS A 582 -31.06 26.89 -27.25
N ARG A 583 -30.26 27.71 -27.94
CA ARG A 583 -30.35 29.18 -27.87
C ARG A 583 -31.70 29.73 -28.34
N ASN A 584 -32.34 29.08 -29.32
CA ASN A 584 -33.56 29.59 -29.95
C ASN A 584 -34.69 28.57 -30.16
N HIS A 585 -34.58 27.42 -29.49
CA HIS A 585 -35.60 26.38 -29.49
C HIS A 585 -36.09 26.09 -28.06
N LEU A 586 -37.35 25.66 -27.95
CA LEU A 586 -37.94 25.27 -26.67
C LEU A 586 -37.26 24.00 -26.13
N SER A 587 -36.87 24.02 -24.85
CA SER A 587 -36.18 22.90 -24.18
C SER A 587 -37.10 21.70 -23.97
N VAL A 588 -36.51 20.52 -23.74
CA VAL A 588 -37.22 19.27 -23.44
C VAL A 588 -36.49 18.49 -22.35
N ILE A 589 -37.21 17.68 -21.57
CA ILE A 589 -36.66 16.80 -20.52
C ILE A 589 -37.27 15.40 -20.58
N THR A 590 -36.48 14.39 -20.25
CA THR A 590 -36.96 13.00 -20.16
C THR A 590 -37.96 12.81 -19.02
N GLU A 591 -39.05 12.11 -19.31
CA GLU A 591 -40.07 11.74 -18.31
C GLU A 591 -39.53 10.68 -17.34
N ASP A 592 -38.90 9.63 -17.87
CA ASP A 592 -38.20 8.62 -17.08
C ASP A 592 -36.72 9.00 -16.89
N PRO A 593 -36.11 8.68 -15.73
CA PRO A 593 -34.70 8.93 -15.53
C PRO A 593 -33.85 7.87 -16.24
N VAL A 594 -32.71 8.32 -16.76
CA VAL A 594 -31.71 7.50 -17.45
C VAL A 594 -30.66 7.05 -16.44
N LEU A 595 -30.32 5.77 -16.44
CA LEU A 595 -29.22 5.25 -15.63
C LEU A 595 -27.88 5.76 -16.17
N VAL A 596 -27.25 6.67 -15.43
CA VAL A 596 -25.87 7.10 -15.62
C VAL A 596 -25.00 6.20 -14.77
N ASP A 597 -24.49 5.14 -15.40
CA ASP A 597 -23.61 4.16 -14.77
C ASP A 597 -22.57 3.69 -15.79
N ARG A 598 -21.39 3.29 -15.31
CA ARG A 598 -20.29 2.78 -16.13
C ARG A 598 -20.67 1.52 -16.93
N SER A 599 -21.62 0.74 -16.44
CA SER A 599 -22.17 -0.42 -17.15
C SER A 599 -23.11 -0.08 -18.31
N ASN A 600 -23.53 1.20 -18.46
CA ASN A 600 -24.62 1.60 -19.35
C ASN A 600 -24.20 2.45 -20.57
N VAL A 601 -23.07 2.11 -21.19
CA VAL A 601 -22.40 2.89 -22.27
C VAL A 601 -23.18 2.95 -23.59
N ARG A 602 -24.01 1.94 -23.87
CA ARG A 602 -24.70 1.77 -25.15
C ARG A 602 -26.10 2.39 -25.17
N THR A 603 -26.61 2.85 -24.02
CA THR A 603 -27.94 3.43 -23.96
C THR A 603 -27.97 4.74 -24.72
N THR A 604 -28.82 4.79 -25.74
CA THR A 604 -29.06 6.01 -26.51
C THR A 604 -30.33 6.69 -26.02
N VAL A 605 -30.23 7.94 -25.62
CA VAL A 605 -31.38 8.78 -25.23
C VAL A 605 -31.89 9.49 -26.48
N ASP A 606 -33.07 9.12 -26.94
CA ASP A 606 -33.60 9.58 -28.23
C ASP A 606 -34.74 10.59 -28.02
N PHE A 607 -34.41 11.88 -28.11
CA PHE A 607 -35.36 13.00 -28.02
C PHE A 607 -36.17 13.18 -29.31
N THR A 608 -35.94 12.35 -30.33
CA THR A 608 -36.72 12.40 -31.59
C THR A 608 -38.00 11.58 -31.54
N LYS A 609 -38.29 10.99 -30.37
CA LYS A 609 -39.52 10.22 -30.09
C LYS A 609 -40.54 11.14 -29.44
N GLY A 610 -41.80 11.06 -29.86
CA GLY A 610 -42.91 11.78 -29.23
C GLY A 610 -43.36 11.18 -27.88
N THR A 611 -42.52 10.38 -27.21
CA THR A 611 -42.84 9.62 -25.99
C THR A 611 -41.62 9.60 -25.07
N GLY A 612 -41.84 9.50 -23.75
CA GLY A 612 -40.75 9.48 -22.77
C GLY A 612 -40.14 10.86 -22.49
N MET A 613 -40.85 11.91 -22.89
CA MET A 613 -40.55 13.31 -22.58
C MET A 613 -41.67 13.84 -21.71
N VAL A 614 -41.36 14.72 -20.77
CA VAL A 614 -42.40 15.43 -20.03
C VAL A 614 -43.28 16.21 -21.02
N GLY A 615 -44.60 16.07 -20.92
CA GLY A 615 -45.57 16.63 -21.88
C GLY A 615 -45.76 15.80 -23.17
N GLY A 616 -45.06 14.68 -23.32
CA GLY A 616 -45.19 13.75 -24.45
C GLY A 616 -44.97 14.41 -25.81
N ALA A 617 -45.68 13.95 -26.85
CA ALA A 617 -45.54 14.50 -28.21
C ALA A 617 -45.90 15.99 -28.31
N ALA A 618 -46.64 16.54 -27.34
CA ALA A 618 -47.04 17.95 -27.34
C ALA A 618 -45.89 18.90 -26.93
N SER A 619 -44.88 18.41 -26.19
CA SER A 619 -43.69 19.22 -25.86
C SER A 619 -42.67 19.31 -27.01
N LEU A 620 -42.88 18.53 -28.09
CA LEU A 620 -42.04 18.52 -29.27
C LEU A 620 -42.81 18.91 -30.54
N ARG A 621 -42.08 19.23 -31.60
CA ARG A 621 -42.63 19.43 -32.94
C ARG A 621 -42.52 18.16 -33.76
N LEU A 622 -43.58 17.77 -34.46
CA LEU A 622 -43.49 16.78 -35.53
C LEU A 622 -42.83 17.41 -36.75
N ILE A 623 -41.63 16.94 -37.09
CA ILE A 623 -40.79 17.53 -38.14
C ILE A 623 -40.95 16.78 -39.47
N SER A 624 -40.94 15.45 -39.42
CA SER A 624 -40.95 14.61 -40.62
C SER A 624 -41.49 13.22 -40.34
N THR A 625 -41.88 12.53 -41.41
CA THR A 625 -42.15 11.10 -41.46
C THR A 625 -41.14 10.43 -42.38
N TYR A 626 -40.45 9.40 -41.91
CA TYR A 626 -39.52 8.61 -42.71
C TYR A 626 -39.77 7.13 -42.48
N GLU A 627 -40.05 6.37 -43.55
CA GLU A 627 -40.38 4.93 -43.49
C GLU A 627 -41.49 4.60 -42.48
N GLY A 628 -42.52 5.46 -42.39
CA GLY A 628 -43.64 5.28 -41.45
C GLY A 628 -43.34 5.65 -39.99
N ARG A 629 -42.10 6.02 -39.66
CA ARG A 629 -41.72 6.56 -38.35
C ARG A 629 -41.86 8.08 -38.34
N ARG A 630 -42.51 8.61 -37.29
CA ARG A 630 -42.57 10.05 -37.00
C ARG A 630 -41.30 10.49 -36.28
N PHE A 631 -40.68 11.57 -36.76
CA PHE A 631 -39.53 12.21 -36.14
C PHE A 631 -39.95 13.53 -35.52
N PHE A 632 -39.64 13.67 -34.24
CA PHE A 632 -39.89 14.87 -33.47
C PHE A 632 -38.60 15.63 -33.24
N GLY A 633 -38.69 16.93 -32.99
CA GLY A 633 -37.57 17.74 -32.53
C GLY A 633 -38.02 18.93 -31.71
N LEU A 634 -37.05 19.69 -31.23
CA LEU A 634 -37.30 20.87 -30.42
C LEU A 634 -38.00 21.92 -31.29
N ALA A 635 -39.02 22.57 -30.72
CA ALA A 635 -39.81 23.57 -31.42
C ALA A 635 -39.01 24.88 -31.56
N ALA A 636 -38.90 25.40 -32.78
CA ALA A 636 -38.18 26.63 -33.05
C ALA A 636 -38.98 27.87 -32.61
N GLY A 637 -38.28 28.93 -32.18
CA GLY A 637 -38.86 30.25 -31.98
C GLY A 637 -38.92 30.76 -30.54
N ASN A 638 -38.18 30.14 -29.61
CA ASN A 638 -38.01 30.67 -28.25
C ASN A 638 -36.70 31.47 -28.16
N THR A 639 -36.75 32.79 -28.37
CA THR A 639 -35.59 33.68 -28.67
C THR A 639 -35.24 34.65 -27.55
N ASP A 640 -35.83 34.45 -26.38
CA ASP A 640 -35.67 35.26 -25.18
C ASP A 640 -34.29 35.14 -24.48
N GLY A 641 -33.47 34.13 -24.80
CA GLY A 641 -32.20 33.82 -24.13
C GLY A 641 -31.01 34.72 -24.48
N GLY A 642 -31.20 35.69 -25.39
CA GLY A 642 -30.13 36.52 -25.94
C GLY A 642 -30.06 37.92 -25.32
N ASP A 643 -31.02 38.26 -24.46
CA ASP A 643 -31.15 39.57 -23.84
C ASP A 643 -31.11 39.44 -22.31
N SER A 644 -30.09 40.02 -21.68
CA SER A 644 -29.91 39.99 -20.23
C SER A 644 -30.96 40.78 -19.45
N ASP A 645 -31.69 41.68 -20.12
CA ASP A 645 -32.66 42.58 -19.50
C ASP A 645 -34.11 42.03 -19.56
N ILE A 646 -34.29 40.86 -20.18
CA ILE A 646 -35.60 40.25 -20.38
C ILE A 646 -35.77 39.04 -19.45
N ARG A 647 -36.92 38.97 -18.76
CA ARG A 647 -37.34 37.73 -18.10
C ARG A 647 -37.63 36.69 -19.18
N VAL A 648 -36.76 35.69 -19.21
CA VAL A 648 -36.82 34.56 -20.11
C VAL A 648 -38.13 33.80 -19.86
N ALA A 649 -38.98 33.68 -20.88
CA ALA A 649 -40.29 33.05 -20.81
C ALA A 649 -40.15 31.52 -20.91
N GLU A 650 -41.00 30.79 -20.19
CA GLU A 650 -40.98 29.30 -20.19
C GLU A 650 -41.61 28.69 -21.46
N GLY A 651 -42.11 29.54 -22.37
CA GLY A 651 -42.76 29.16 -23.61
C GLY A 651 -42.58 30.18 -24.72
N ILE A 652 -43.04 29.82 -25.93
CA ILE A 652 -42.96 30.67 -27.13
C ILE A 652 -44.13 31.65 -27.12
N ASP A 653 -43.83 32.93 -27.03
CA ASP A 653 -44.81 33.98 -26.85
C ASP A 653 -44.72 35.09 -27.92
N ARG A 654 -45.57 36.12 -27.77
CA ARG A 654 -45.59 37.24 -28.70
C ARG A 654 -44.30 38.09 -28.65
N GLY A 655 -43.62 38.13 -27.51
CA GLY A 655 -42.36 38.83 -27.36
C GLY A 655 -41.28 38.24 -28.27
N ASP A 656 -41.23 36.92 -28.42
CA ASP A 656 -40.32 36.25 -29.38
C ASP A 656 -40.57 36.71 -30.81
N MET A 657 -41.84 36.71 -31.23
CA MET A 657 -42.25 37.10 -32.57
C MET A 657 -41.91 38.57 -32.85
N ASP A 658 -42.16 39.46 -31.90
CA ASP A 658 -41.86 40.89 -32.04
C ASP A 658 -40.34 41.12 -32.15
N ARG A 659 -39.52 40.40 -31.38
CA ARG A 659 -38.04 40.48 -31.45
C ARG A 659 -37.50 39.99 -32.79
N ILE A 660 -37.97 38.83 -33.27
CA ILE A 660 -37.59 38.32 -34.59
C ILE A 660 -38.02 39.31 -35.68
N TRP A 661 -39.24 39.85 -35.59
CA TRP A 661 -39.74 40.81 -36.57
C TRP A 661 -38.91 42.08 -36.63
N VAL A 662 -38.53 42.65 -35.49
CA VAL A 662 -37.71 43.87 -35.44
C VAL A 662 -36.31 43.62 -36.00
N ASN A 663 -35.76 42.42 -35.82
CA ASN A 663 -34.44 42.02 -36.29
C ASN A 663 -34.44 41.27 -37.64
N ARG A 664 -35.58 41.25 -38.37
CA ARG A 664 -35.63 40.74 -39.74
C ARG A 664 -34.71 41.60 -40.60
N GLN A 665 -33.87 40.98 -41.44
CA GLN A 665 -32.79 41.55 -42.26
C GLN A 665 -31.36 41.46 -41.68
N LEU A 666 -31.14 40.76 -40.55
CA LEU A 666 -29.78 40.35 -40.21
C LEU A 666 -29.31 39.27 -41.19
N ILE A 667 -28.12 39.46 -41.78
CA ILE A 667 -27.53 38.60 -42.81
C ILE A 667 -26.11 38.26 -42.38
N ASP A 668 -25.67 37.03 -42.65
CA ASP A 668 -24.35 36.50 -42.35
C ASP A 668 -23.96 36.65 -40.87
N GLN A 669 -24.90 36.33 -39.97
CA GLN A 669 -24.70 36.45 -38.52
C GLN A 669 -25.17 35.23 -37.76
N TYR A 670 -24.39 34.82 -36.77
CA TYR A 670 -24.82 33.90 -35.73
C TYR A 670 -25.78 34.61 -34.78
N SER A 671 -27.08 34.53 -35.07
CA SER A 671 -28.12 35.25 -34.33
C SER A 671 -28.98 34.30 -33.51
N ILE A 672 -29.47 34.80 -32.37
CA ILE A 672 -30.52 34.12 -31.62
C ILE A 672 -31.87 34.17 -32.36
N PHE A 673 -32.10 35.21 -33.18
CA PHE A 673 -33.33 35.38 -33.95
C PHE A 673 -33.36 34.55 -35.24
N ASP A 674 -32.24 33.95 -35.61
CA ASP A 674 -32.10 33.02 -36.74
C ASP A 674 -32.56 31.62 -36.30
N THR A 675 -33.88 31.44 -36.26
CA THR A 675 -34.53 30.21 -35.80
C THR A 675 -34.38 29.06 -36.79
N ASN A 676 -34.21 29.34 -38.09
CA ASN A 676 -34.04 28.34 -39.15
C ASN A 676 -32.57 27.96 -39.44
N LEU A 677 -31.63 28.64 -38.76
CA LEU A 677 -30.20 28.35 -38.71
C LEU A 677 -29.56 28.41 -40.11
N ASP A 678 -29.95 29.40 -40.92
CA ASP A 678 -29.40 29.63 -42.27
C ASP A 678 -28.47 30.85 -42.37
N GLY A 679 -28.29 31.59 -41.27
CA GLY A 679 -27.47 32.80 -41.21
C GLY A 679 -28.22 34.07 -41.63
N VAL A 680 -29.51 33.99 -41.98
CA VAL A 680 -30.33 35.11 -42.44
C VAL A 680 -31.64 35.18 -41.67
N VAL A 681 -31.78 36.18 -40.80
CA VAL A 681 -33.04 36.44 -40.09
C VAL A 681 -34.05 37.04 -41.06
N SER A 682 -35.09 36.29 -41.40
CA SER A 682 -36.10 36.68 -42.38
C SER A 682 -37.53 36.51 -41.83
N THR A 683 -38.53 36.73 -42.69
CA THR A 683 -39.92 36.41 -42.34
C THR A 683 -40.14 34.91 -42.12
N LEU A 684 -39.21 34.05 -42.58
CA LEU A 684 -39.28 32.62 -42.35
C LEU A 684 -39.07 32.27 -40.87
N ASP A 685 -38.13 32.94 -40.20
CA ASP A 685 -37.90 32.76 -38.76
C ASP A 685 -39.10 33.13 -37.91
N TRP A 686 -39.72 34.25 -38.28
CA TRP A 686 -40.94 34.70 -37.65
C TRP A 686 -42.05 33.66 -37.77
N ASN A 687 -42.16 33.00 -38.92
CA ASN A 687 -43.16 31.95 -39.14
C ASN A 687 -42.91 30.73 -38.25
N TYR A 688 -41.66 30.34 -37.98
CA TYR A 688 -41.35 29.25 -37.06
C TYR A 688 -41.87 29.55 -35.64
N SER A 689 -41.56 30.75 -35.12
CA SER A 689 -42.07 31.19 -33.82
C SER A 689 -43.61 31.26 -33.80
N TRP A 690 -44.23 31.85 -34.83
CA TRP A 690 -45.69 31.94 -34.95
C TRP A 690 -46.37 30.57 -34.98
N ASN A 691 -45.80 29.60 -35.70
CA ASN A 691 -46.35 28.24 -35.81
C ASN A 691 -46.27 27.47 -34.49
N ASN A 692 -45.35 27.83 -33.62
CA ASN A 692 -45.11 27.21 -32.32
C ASN A 692 -45.62 28.03 -31.13
N ARG A 693 -46.34 29.13 -31.38
CA ARG A 693 -46.93 29.97 -30.34
C ARG A 693 -47.70 29.17 -29.30
N LEU A 694 -47.63 29.61 -28.04
CA LEU A 694 -48.29 29.00 -26.88
C LEU A 694 -47.77 27.61 -26.49
N ARG A 695 -46.69 27.12 -27.13
CA ARG A 695 -45.95 25.97 -26.60
C ARG A 695 -45.16 26.40 -25.37
N ASP A 696 -45.20 25.57 -24.35
CA ASP A 696 -44.60 25.81 -23.03
C ASP A 696 -43.91 24.52 -22.56
N ASN A 697 -42.76 24.66 -21.90
CA ASN A 697 -42.17 23.60 -21.11
C ASN A 697 -41.68 24.12 -19.74
N SER A 698 -42.63 24.53 -18.90
CA SER A 698 -42.46 25.00 -17.51
C SER A 698 -41.74 24.02 -16.57
N VAL A 699 -41.50 22.79 -17.02
CA VAL A 699 -40.85 21.72 -16.24
C VAL A 699 -39.32 21.79 -16.35
N VAL A 700 -38.80 22.55 -17.32
CA VAL A 700 -37.38 22.93 -17.40
C VAL A 700 -37.28 24.46 -17.32
N PRO A 701 -37.62 25.07 -16.16
CA PRO A 701 -37.58 26.52 -16.03
C PRO A 701 -36.16 27.03 -16.27
N ARG A 702 -36.07 28.21 -16.87
CA ARG A 702 -34.80 28.84 -17.25
C ARG A 702 -34.14 29.54 -16.08
#